data_AF-A0AAV8E9U1-F1
#
_entry.id   AF-A0AAV8E9U1-F1
#
_cell.length_a   1.000
_cell.length_b   1.000
_cell.length_c   1.000
_cell.angle_alpha   90.00
_cell.angle_beta   90.00
_cell.angle_gamma   90.00
#
_symmetry.space_group_name_H-M   'P 1'
#
loop_
_entity.id
_entity.type
_entity.pdbx_description
1 polymer ?
#
loop_
_entity_poly.entity_id
_entity_poly.type
_entity_poly.pdbx_seq_one_letter_code
_entity_poly.pdbx_strand_id
1 'polypeptide(L)'
;MDTQLKDVSELLDLKFDTRNELLYAVRRFYAARGCVLSIRSSRPDKNVILRCDKGGSYRNSHQLTEDLRKRKRTSRLIGCPFEVRGRKQEEGFWIVDIKEPKHNHDLDGDAEGECSEVEHGETQPNADVVPAENNVPDDNIALEEITVAEEQQEQQQEHRNSNVVPVNDVNAHFQILHSRFKTRTELLQAVRGSYAARGYILTTRSSRPDKNVILGCYRGGTYRNTHKVPLVERKKSIKSRLIGCPFRLWGIKQNDGFWAVRVKNSTHNHEPANDISAYPLSQRLTRDELETVDELTKSGQTPRQIMLALKKKNPDLKVISKTIYNAKKKIVKDKLAGRSTIEALFDELIKAGFNCNFLKDQEGHLTHLFAAHPLSVVLTKCFSNIFVMDSTRKCSGYKMHMLGIAGISSFNTAFYSCFCFLEKEDKESYVWALKMFSNILGHDRNTQPSAFVSNRESALTDAINVVFPTTANVFGLWHVEKSVKDNCKRYFETKEDWDAFLSHWKKVVSSPTEAEFLQSWDEFESSYSEKGDAIGFIKHDWIPWKEKFISAWSDKCFHFSNQSSSSGEDALEKLKKLLHVSAGDLREVKNNFSTAVEKEYKDTTTRLESEKIRVLYYCCKVSLFENILCRVSEHALVELYKQYEKVKKGEVDPVCTGRFRATMGLPCAHSMVNSEALILDSVHQQWRIDTRLLPRRNPLIGFKRRKEDLCPYVDLNGPKTELSDDT
;
A
#
# COMPACT_ATOMS: atom_id res chain seq x y z
N MET A 1 25.20 8.05 44.63
CA MET A 1 25.10 8.74 43.32
C MET A 1 25.79 10.09 43.43
N ASP A 2 27.13 10.10 43.50
CA ASP A 2 27.92 11.32 43.74
C ASP A 2 28.94 11.59 42.60
N THR A 3 28.69 11.00 41.43
CA THR A 3 29.60 11.00 40.28
C THR A 3 29.24 12.02 39.19
N GLN A 4 28.16 12.81 39.32
CA GLN A 4 27.76 13.79 38.29
C GLN A 4 28.28 15.23 38.50
N LEU A 5 28.97 15.53 39.61
CA LEU A 5 29.45 16.89 39.91
C LEU A 5 30.89 17.18 39.45
N LYS A 6 31.65 16.18 38.97
CA LYS A 6 33.08 16.35 38.66
C LYS A 6 33.39 16.86 37.25
N ASP A 7 32.39 17.06 36.41
CA ASP A 7 32.62 17.28 34.97
C ASP A 7 31.82 18.48 34.44
N VAL A 8 31.94 19.63 35.13
CA VAL A 8 31.39 20.92 34.66
C VAL A 8 32.44 22.05 34.72
N SER A 9 33.63 21.77 35.26
CA SER A 9 34.74 22.73 35.31
C SER A 9 35.12 23.26 33.93
N GLU A 10 35.02 22.42 32.90
CA GLU A 10 35.27 22.80 31.50
C GLU A 10 34.37 23.95 31.01
N LEU A 11 33.17 24.12 31.55
CA LEU A 11 32.26 25.21 31.18
C LEU A 11 32.33 26.42 32.11
N LEU A 12 32.67 26.20 33.38
CA LEU A 12 32.66 27.24 34.41
C LEU A 12 33.84 28.21 34.27
N ASP A 13 34.96 27.75 33.68
CA ASP A 13 36.17 28.56 33.48
C ASP A 13 36.20 29.29 32.12
N LEU A 14 35.21 29.05 31.26
CA LEU A 14 35.15 29.66 29.93
C LEU A 14 34.44 31.02 29.95
N LYS A 15 35.06 31.97 29.24
CA LYS A 15 34.48 33.28 28.91
C LYS A 15 33.99 33.24 27.46
N PHE A 16 32.79 33.73 27.21
CA PHE A 16 32.20 33.81 25.87
C PHE A 16 31.97 35.27 25.49
N ASP A 17 32.39 35.68 24.30
CA ASP A 17 32.26 37.07 23.85
C ASP A 17 30.79 37.42 23.60
N THR A 18 30.00 36.43 23.16
CA THR A 18 28.58 36.63 22.86
C THR A 18 27.66 35.66 23.61
N ARG A 19 26.41 36.09 23.79
CA ARG A 19 25.33 35.24 24.32
C ARG A 19 25.12 33.98 23.47
N ASN A 20 25.24 34.09 22.15
CA ASN A 20 24.96 32.97 21.24
C ASN A 20 26.05 31.90 21.33
N GLU A 21 27.32 32.29 21.47
CA GLU A 21 28.42 31.36 21.73
C GLU A 21 28.24 30.61 23.06
N LEU A 22 27.87 31.32 24.13
CA LEU A 22 27.54 30.67 25.41
C LEU A 22 26.40 29.67 25.23
N LEU A 23 25.31 30.07 24.56
CA LEU A 23 24.16 29.19 24.33
C LEU A 23 24.54 27.95 23.53
N TYR A 24 25.36 28.10 22.49
CA TYR A 24 25.84 27.00 21.67
C TYR A 24 26.72 26.05 22.48
N ALA A 25 27.73 26.57 23.18
CA ALA A 25 28.66 25.78 23.97
C ALA A 25 27.95 25.02 25.11
N VAL A 26 27.10 25.71 25.88
CA VAL A 26 26.35 25.10 26.99
C VAL A 26 25.38 24.04 26.48
N ARG A 27 24.63 24.31 25.40
CA ARG A 27 23.71 23.31 24.83
C ARG A 27 24.45 22.10 24.30
N ARG A 28 25.55 22.29 23.58
CA ARG A 28 26.37 21.21 23.04
C ARG A 28 26.96 20.34 24.16
N PHE A 29 27.48 20.98 25.21
CA PHE A 29 28.09 20.30 26.35
C PHE A 29 27.12 19.39 27.10
N TYR A 30 25.91 19.89 27.38
CA TYR A 30 24.88 19.13 28.07
C TYR A 30 24.16 18.13 27.15
N ALA A 31 24.04 18.43 25.85
CA ALA A 31 23.51 17.49 24.86
C ALA A 31 24.40 16.24 24.73
N ALA A 32 25.73 16.41 24.73
CA ALA A 32 26.68 15.29 24.75
C ALA A 32 26.57 14.40 26.00
N ARG A 33 25.95 14.92 27.06
CA ARG A 33 25.70 14.23 28.34
C ARG A 33 24.22 13.85 28.52
N GLY A 34 23.43 13.86 27.46
CA GLY A 34 22.04 13.39 27.47
C GLY A 34 21.02 14.40 28.03
N CYS A 35 21.36 15.68 28.12
CA CYS A 35 20.49 16.74 28.63
C CYS A 35 20.24 17.84 27.59
N VAL A 36 19.01 17.96 27.10
CA VAL A 36 18.60 19.06 26.21
C VAL A 36 18.15 20.27 27.02
N LEU A 37 18.66 21.46 26.66
CA LEU A 37 18.40 22.71 27.40
C LEU A 37 17.53 23.69 26.62
N SER A 38 16.44 24.14 27.26
CA SER A 38 15.53 25.18 26.76
C SER A 38 15.71 26.49 27.54
N ILE A 39 15.46 27.63 26.91
CA ILE A 39 15.52 28.93 27.59
C ILE A 39 14.28 29.08 28.47
N ARG A 40 14.47 29.16 29.80
CA ARG A 40 13.39 29.47 30.76
C ARG A 40 13.08 30.95 30.78
N SER A 41 14.13 31.77 30.82
CA SER A 41 14.03 33.22 30.87
C SER A 41 15.32 33.81 30.33
N SER A 42 15.22 34.92 29.59
CA SER A 42 16.37 35.62 29.04
C SER A 42 16.19 37.12 29.23
N ARG A 43 17.21 37.78 29.75
CA ARG A 43 17.36 39.24 29.78
C ARG A 43 18.58 39.55 28.89
N PRO A 44 18.37 40.09 27.67
CA PRO A 44 19.40 40.16 26.62
C PRO A 44 20.77 40.67 27.08
N ASP A 45 20.82 41.65 27.99
CA ASP A 45 22.06 42.27 28.48
C ASP A 45 22.41 41.96 29.94
N LYS A 46 21.77 40.95 30.56
CA LYS A 46 22.04 40.61 31.97
C LYS A 46 22.31 39.12 32.17
N ASN A 47 21.35 38.28 31.82
CA ASN A 47 21.46 36.84 32.06
C ASN A 47 20.52 36.02 31.18
N VAL A 48 20.83 34.75 31.02
CA VAL A 48 19.96 33.74 30.43
C VAL A 48 19.90 32.54 31.37
N ILE A 49 18.69 32.09 31.70
CA ILE A 49 18.48 30.87 32.49
C ILE A 49 18.04 29.79 31.51
N LEU A 50 18.86 28.76 31.42
CA LEU A 50 18.59 27.52 30.72
C LEU A 50 18.06 26.50 31.73
N ARG A 51 17.04 25.74 31.32
CA ARG A 51 16.48 24.63 32.08
C ARG A 51 16.49 23.38 31.23
N CYS A 52 16.49 22.21 31.88
CA CYS A 52 16.19 20.96 31.19
C CYS A 52 14.86 21.07 30.42
N ASP A 53 14.79 20.52 29.22
CA ASP A 53 13.58 20.49 28.38
C ASP A 53 12.42 19.71 29.04
N LYS A 54 12.72 18.82 29.99
CA LYS A 54 11.78 18.14 30.89
C LYS A 54 11.36 18.96 32.12
N GLY A 55 11.86 20.20 32.26
CA GLY A 55 11.65 21.07 33.43
C GLY A 55 10.41 21.98 33.37
N GLY A 56 9.72 22.12 34.50
CA GLY A 56 8.50 22.92 34.65
C GLY A 56 7.20 22.12 34.59
N SER A 57 6.07 22.82 34.59
CA SER A 57 4.73 22.23 34.53
C SER A 57 3.94 22.74 33.32
N TYR A 58 3.08 21.89 32.78
CA TYR A 58 2.17 22.26 31.70
C TYR A 58 1.20 23.35 32.18
N ARG A 59 1.12 24.46 31.44
CA ARG A 59 0.19 25.57 31.72
C ARG A 59 -0.99 25.49 30.76
N ASN A 60 -2.20 25.30 31.31
CA ASN A 60 -3.44 25.34 30.57
C ASN A 60 -3.84 26.81 30.28
N SER A 61 -3.20 27.44 29.30
CA SER A 61 -3.42 28.85 28.94
C SER A 61 -4.88 29.18 28.62
N HIS A 62 -5.64 28.21 28.13
CA HIS A 62 -7.04 28.39 27.73
C HIS A 62 -8.05 27.94 28.81
N GLN A 63 -7.58 27.54 30.00
CA GLN A 63 -8.41 27.08 31.12
C GLN A 63 -9.47 26.02 30.75
N LEU A 64 -9.24 25.27 29.67
CA LEU A 64 -10.18 24.26 29.21
C LEU A 64 -10.25 23.11 30.21
N THR A 65 -11.48 22.75 30.62
CA THR A 65 -11.75 21.52 31.36
C THR A 65 -11.48 20.30 30.47
N GLU A 66 -11.24 19.14 31.08
CA GLU A 66 -10.89 17.92 30.33
C GLU A 66 -12.00 17.51 29.35
N ASP A 67 -13.27 17.70 29.72
CA ASP A 67 -14.43 17.31 28.92
C ASP A 67 -14.60 18.16 27.65
N LEU A 68 -14.12 19.41 27.67
CA LEU A 68 -14.20 20.34 26.55
C LEU A 68 -13.02 20.21 25.57
N ARG A 69 -12.05 19.34 25.87
CA ARG A 69 -10.79 19.27 25.12
C ARG A 69 -10.84 18.25 23.98
N LYS A 70 -11.01 18.73 22.74
CA LYS A 70 -11.05 17.89 21.51
C LYS A 70 -9.77 17.09 21.20
N ARG A 71 -8.61 17.46 21.75
CA ARG A 71 -7.32 16.77 21.51
C ARG A 71 -6.65 16.41 22.83
N LYS A 72 -6.33 15.13 23.03
CA LYS A 72 -5.51 14.67 24.16
C LYS A 72 -4.10 15.26 24.02
N ARG A 73 -3.62 15.95 25.07
CA ARG A 73 -2.31 16.61 25.10
C ARG A 73 -1.34 15.75 25.91
N THR A 74 -0.18 15.46 25.34
CA THR A 74 0.97 14.88 26.05
C THR A 74 1.96 15.97 26.42
N SER A 75 2.69 15.80 27.53
CA SER A 75 3.72 16.72 27.99
C SER A 75 5.02 15.96 28.21
N ARG A 76 6.15 16.57 27.80
CA ARG A 76 7.50 16.12 28.19
C ARG A 76 7.91 16.66 29.57
N LEU A 77 7.16 17.64 30.08
CA LEU A 77 7.46 18.32 31.34
C LEU A 77 7.09 17.41 32.51
N ILE A 78 8.09 17.00 33.27
CA ILE A 78 7.97 16.17 34.50
C ILE A 78 8.49 16.92 35.73
N GLY A 79 8.64 18.25 35.63
CA GLY A 79 9.10 19.07 36.74
C GLY A 79 10.59 18.92 37.07
N CYS A 80 11.44 18.52 36.11
CA CYS A 80 12.89 18.42 36.34
C CYS A 80 13.48 19.74 36.90
N PRO A 81 14.25 19.70 38.01
CA PRO A 81 14.72 20.90 38.69
C PRO A 81 16.02 21.49 38.09
N PHE A 82 16.70 20.76 37.20
CA PHE A 82 17.97 21.18 36.59
C PHE A 82 17.93 22.56 35.90
N GLU A 83 18.84 23.45 36.31
CA GLU A 83 19.00 24.79 35.75
C GLU A 83 20.44 25.28 35.71
N VAL A 84 20.78 25.96 34.62
CA VAL A 84 22.07 26.61 34.39
C VAL A 84 21.83 28.07 34.01
N ARG A 85 22.70 28.97 34.45
CA ARG A 85 22.58 30.40 34.24
C ARG A 85 23.81 30.93 33.50
N GLY A 86 23.61 31.54 32.34
CA GLY A 86 24.60 32.43 31.73
C GLY A 86 24.44 33.84 32.28
N ARG A 87 25.52 34.49 32.72
CA ARG A 87 25.54 35.90 33.17
C ARG A 87 26.55 36.71 32.38
N LYS A 88 26.15 37.93 31.98
CA LYS A 88 27.05 38.92 31.39
C LYS A 88 27.80 39.65 32.51
N GLN A 89 29.11 39.74 32.38
CA GLN A 89 30.00 40.48 33.30
C GLN A 89 30.13 41.94 32.87
N GLU A 90 30.59 42.79 33.78
CA GLU A 90 30.79 44.24 33.51
C GLU A 90 31.83 44.48 32.41
N GLU A 91 32.82 43.59 32.30
CA GLU A 91 33.85 43.56 31.25
C GLU A 91 33.33 43.07 29.88
N GLY A 92 32.03 42.80 29.74
CA GLY A 92 31.36 42.55 28.45
C GLY A 92 31.22 41.07 28.04
N PHE A 93 32.02 40.16 28.61
CA PHE A 93 31.94 38.71 28.35
C PHE A 93 30.88 38.01 29.18
N TRP A 94 30.52 36.80 28.77
CA TRP A 94 29.54 35.93 29.42
C TRP A 94 30.21 34.75 30.11
N ILE A 95 29.69 34.37 31.28
CA ILE A 95 30.12 33.18 32.03
C ILE A 95 28.92 32.31 32.40
N VAL A 96 29.18 31.07 32.79
CA VAL A 96 28.17 30.08 33.17
C VAL A 96 28.24 29.80 34.67
N ASP A 97 27.09 29.76 35.35
CA ASP A 97 26.95 29.21 36.69
C ASP A 97 25.91 28.08 36.69
N ILE A 98 26.15 27.01 37.44
CA ILE A 98 25.10 26.01 37.72
C ILE A 98 24.19 26.55 38.82
N LYS A 99 22.88 26.56 38.57
CA LYS A 99 21.89 27.01 39.56
C LYS A 99 21.30 25.82 40.32
N GLU A 100 21.03 24.73 39.62
CA GLU A 100 20.57 23.47 40.22
C GLU A 100 21.14 22.31 39.39
N PRO A 101 22.06 21.48 39.95
CA PRO A 101 22.71 20.40 39.21
C PRO A 101 21.88 19.11 39.11
N LYS A 102 20.81 18.96 39.90
CA LYS A 102 20.10 17.68 40.00
C LYS A 102 19.11 17.46 38.86
N HIS A 103 19.11 16.23 38.33
CA HIS A 103 18.01 15.69 37.53
C HIS A 103 17.17 14.73 38.37
N ASN A 104 15.87 14.63 38.06
CA ASN A 104 14.96 13.64 38.65
C ASN A 104 14.59 12.53 37.65
N HIS A 105 15.37 12.40 36.57
CA HIS A 105 15.23 11.41 35.53
C HIS A 105 16.62 11.01 35.03
N ASP A 106 16.73 9.83 34.42
CA ASP A 106 17.98 9.40 33.80
C ASP A 106 18.32 10.29 32.61
N LEU A 107 19.62 10.57 32.44
CA LEU A 107 20.16 11.30 31.30
C LEU A 107 20.42 10.32 30.16
N ASP A 108 19.91 10.63 28.96
CA ASP A 108 19.98 9.73 27.81
C ASP A 108 21.43 9.68 27.30
N GLY A 109 22.20 8.68 27.73
CA GLY A 109 23.55 8.42 27.23
C GLY A 109 23.54 8.16 25.72
N ASP A 110 24.46 8.84 25.01
CA ASP A 110 24.80 8.71 23.59
C ASP A 110 23.93 9.51 22.59
N ALA A 111 24.35 10.74 22.26
CA ALA A 111 24.04 11.40 20.99
C ALA A 111 25.01 12.53 20.61
N GLU A 112 25.76 12.34 19.53
CA GLU A 112 26.06 13.44 18.59
C GLU A 112 24.72 13.87 17.98
N GLY A 113 24.14 14.97 18.49
CA GLY A 113 22.86 15.52 18.02
C GLY A 113 23.06 16.79 17.19
N GLU A 114 22.58 16.76 15.95
CA GLU A 114 22.49 17.90 15.03
C GLU A 114 21.67 19.05 15.65
N CYS A 115 22.24 20.24 15.60
CA CYS A 115 21.64 21.48 16.09
C CYS A 115 20.71 22.04 15.00
N SER A 116 19.39 21.94 15.17
CA SER A 116 18.42 22.56 14.26
C SER A 116 18.45 24.09 14.40
N GLU A 117 18.83 24.77 13.33
CA GLU A 117 18.67 26.22 13.16
C GLU A 117 17.19 26.61 13.20
N VAL A 118 16.87 27.65 13.97
CA VAL A 118 15.54 28.27 14.00
C VAL A 118 15.69 29.63 13.34
N GLU A 119 15.28 29.73 12.08
CA GLU A 119 15.17 31.01 11.38
C GLU A 119 14.05 31.87 11.99
N HIS A 120 14.37 33.14 12.20
CA HIS A 120 13.45 34.19 12.62
C HIS A 120 12.52 34.58 11.47
N GLY A 121 11.23 34.76 11.77
CA GLY A 121 10.20 35.03 10.77
C GLY A 121 10.14 36.48 10.28
N GLU A 122 9.47 36.65 9.14
CA GLU A 122 8.86 37.90 8.73
C GLU A 122 7.36 37.66 8.48
N THR A 123 6.53 38.39 9.21
CA THR A 123 5.08 38.53 9.03
C THR A 123 4.81 39.75 8.18
N GLN A 124 3.97 39.63 7.13
CA GLN A 124 2.86 40.56 6.82
C GLN A 124 1.97 40.06 5.64
N PRO A 125 0.79 40.66 5.40
CA PRO A 125 -0.50 39.96 5.46
C PRO A 125 -1.11 39.68 4.07
N ASN A 126 -1.98 38.68 3.96
CA ASN A 126 -2.92 38.59 2.85
C ASN A 126 -4.35 38.44 3.38
N ALA A 127 -5.11 39.52 3.17
CA ALA A 127 -6.53 39.43 2.92
C ALA A 127 -6.72 38.69 1.58
N ASP A 128 -7.65 37.75 1.53
CA ASP A 128 -8.79 37.88 0.63
C ASP A 128 -9.81 36.77 0.90
N VAL A 129 -11.05 37.25 0.97
CA VAL A 129 -12.30 36.55 1.20
C VAL A 129 -12.82 36.09 -0.15
N VAL A 130 -13.15 34.80 -0.32
CA VAL A 130 -14.25 34.37 -1.22
C VAL A 130 -14.90 33.10 -0.63
N PRO A 131 -16.25 33.04 -0.56
CA PRO A 131 -16.97 31.95 0.09
C PRO A 131 -17.30 30.77 -0.84
N ALA A 132 -17.74 29.69 -0.19
CA ALA A 132 -18.47 28.56 -0.73
C ALA A 132 -19.70 29.02 -1.54
N GLU A 133 -20.29 28.29 -2.48
CA GLU A 133 -20.91 26.97 -2.42
C GLU A 133 -21.45 26.73 -3.86
N ASN A 134 -21.55 25.48 -4.33
CA ASN A 134 -22.76 24.97 -4.98
C ASN A 134 -22.59 23.50 -5.40
N ASN A 135 -23.40 22.68 -4.74
CA ASN A 135 -23.79 21.33 -5.13
C ASN A 135 -24.59 21.36 -6.44
N VAL A 136 -24.39 20.37 -7.31
CA VAL A 136 -25.48 19.76 -8.10
C VAL A 136 -25.20 18.25 -8.23
N PRO A 137 -26.21 17.36 -8.09
CA PRO A 137 -26.05 15.91 -7.99
C PRO A 137 -26.21 15.17 -9.32
N ASP A 138 -25.75 13.92 -9.33
CA ASP A 138 -26.22 12.84 -10.22
C ASP A 138 -27.72 12.59 -9.99
N ASP A 139 -28.52 12.38 -11.04
CA ASP A 139 -28.99 11.05 -11.43
C ASP A 139 -29.93 11.03 -12.66
N ASN A 140 -29.99 9.84 -13.23
CA ASN A 140 -30.71 9.35 -14.41
C ASN A 140 -32.24 9.60 -14.46
N ILE A 141 -32.87 9.47 -15.67
CA ILE A 141 -33.92 8.47 -16.01
C ILE A 141 -34.70 8.79 -17.32
N ALA A 142 -34.96 7.71 -18.06
CA ALA A 142 -36.08 7.35 -18.96
C ALA A 142 -36.22 7.83 -20.42
N LEU A 143 -36.53 6.82 -21.22
CA LEU A 143 -37.13 6.75 -22.55
C LEU A 143 -38.58 7.25 -22.53
N GLU A 144 -39.07 7.83 -23.64
CA GLU A 144 -40.28 7.36 -24.35
C GLU A 144 -40.50 8.11 -25.68
N GLU A 145 -41.31 7.47 -26.52
CA GLU A 145 -41.58 7.67 -27.95
C GLU A 145 -42.26 9.01 -28.31
N ILE A 146 -42.25 9.36 -29.61
CA ILE A 146 -43.44 9.74 -30.40
C ILE A 146 -43.01 10.09 -31.84
N THR A 147 -43.55 9.32 -32.78
CA THR A 147 -43.65 9.54 -34.23
C THR A 147 -44.58 10.71 -34.57
N VAL A 148 -44.39 11.39 -35.72
CA VAL A 148 -45.42 11.70 -36.76
C VAL A 148 -44.88 12.74 -37.78
N ALA A 149 -44.95 12.33 -39.05
CA ALA A 149 -45.17 13.06 -40.33
C ALA A 149 -44.28 14.29 -40.67
N GLU A 150 -43.60 14.34 -41.83
CA GLU A 150 -44.16 14.56 -43.18
C GLU A 150 -45.14 15.75 -43.15
N GLU A 151 -45.00 16.85 -43.87
CA GLU A 151 -44.65 17.07 -45.26
C GLU A 151 -44.25 18.55 -45.38
N GLN A 152 -43.24 18.87 -46.16
CA GLN A 152 -43.33 20.00 -47.08
C GLN A 152 -42.38 19.79 -48.25
N GLN A 153 -43.02 19.42 -49.36
CA GLN A 153 -42.71 19.84 -50.73
C GLN A 153 -41.62 19.06 -51.45
N GLU A 154 -42.08 17.94 -52.02
CA GLU A 154 -41.88 17.66 -53.44
C GLU A 154 -42.02 18.94 -54.29
N GLN A 155 -40.97 19.25 -55.05
CA GLN A 155 -41.08 19.70 -56.42
C GLN A 155 -39.76 19.40 -57.16
N GLN A 156 -39.91 18.61 -58.25
CA GLN A 156 -38.96 18.37 -59.34
C GLN A 156 -37.99 17.18 -59.22
N GLN A 157 -38.60 16.00 -59.22
CA GLN A 157 -38.49 14.95 -60.24
C GLN A 157 -37.30 14.98 -61.24
N GLU A 158 -36.56 13.87 -61.23
CA GLU A 158 -35.94 13.17 -62.37
C GLU A 158 -35.01 13.93 -63.32
N HIS A 159 -33.70 13.83 -63.06
CA HIS A 159 -32.76 13.50 -64.14
C HIS A 159 -31.48 12.77 -63.67
N ARG A 160 -31.33 11.56 -64.22
CA ARG A 160 -30.06 10.91 -64.63
C ARG A 160 -29.14 10.36 -63.54
N ASN A 161 -29.18 9.01 -63.46
CA ASN A 161 -28.00 8.15 -63.59
C ASN A 161 -26.79 8.87 -64.23
N SER A 162 -25.76 9.15 -63.45
CA SER A 162 -24.35 9.12 -63.90
C SER A 162 -23.41 9.30 -62.71
N ASN A 163 -22.47 8.35 -62.59
CA ASN A 163 -21.31 8.42 -61.71
C ASN A 163 -20.58 9.76 -61.87
N VAL A 164 -20.53 10.57 -60.82
CA VAL A 164 -19.58 11.68 -60.73
C VAL A 164 -18.85 11.59 -59.40
N VAL A 165 -17.61 11.10 -59.46
CA VAL A 165 -16.62 11.23 -58.39
C VAL A 165 -16.30 12.73 -58.23
N PRO A 166 -16.21 13.30 -57.01
CA PRO A 166 -15.94 14.72 -56.83
C PRO A 166 -14.62 15.14 -57.49
N VAL A 167 -14.63 16.25 -58.22
CA VAL A 167 -13.50 16.77 -59.05
C VAL A 167 -12.21 17.00 -58.25
N ASN A 168 -12.30 17.21 -56.94
CA ASN A 168 -11.14 17.35 -56.05
C ASN A 168 -10.32 16.04 -55.89
N ASP A 169 -10.92 14.88 -56.13
CA ASP A 169 -10.30 13.59 -55.82
C ASP A 169 -9.45 13.02 -56.99
N VAL A 170 -9.81 13.36 -58.23
CA VAL A 170 -9.04 12.98 -59.44
C VAL A 170 -7.72 13.76 -59.51
N ASN A 171 -7.74 15.04 -59.14
CA ASN A 171 -6.57 15.91 -59.15
C ASN A 171 -5.44 15.43 -58.23
N ALA A 172 -5.76 15.00 -57.00
CA ALA A 172 -4.72 14.56 -56.06
C ALA A 172 -4.10 13.20 -56.42
N HIS A 173 -4.82 12.29 -57.08
CA HIS A 173 -4.26 11.04 -57.59
C HIS A 173 -3.35 11.31 -58.79
N PHE A 174 -3.83 12.16 -59.71
CA PHE A 174 -3.06 12.62 -60.86
C PHE A 174 -1.77 13.33 -60.43
N GLN A 175 -1.85 14.22 -59.43
CA GLN A 175 -0.71 14.96 -58.90
C GLN A 175 0.39 14.05 -58.34
N ILE A 176 0.03 12.95 -57.67
CA ILE A 176 1.02 12.00 -57.12
C ILE A 176 1.71 11.18 -58.19
N LEU A 177 1.00 10.80 -59.25
CA LEU A 177 1.60 10.06 -60.36
C LEU A 177 2.60 10.91 -61.15
N HIS A 178 2.44 12.24 -61.13
CA HIS A 178 3.32 13.19 -61.82
C HIS A 178 4.33 13.87 -60.87
N SER A 179 4.26 13.58 -59.56
CA SER A 179 5.19 14.12 -58.57
C SER A 179 6.51 13.36 -58.57
N ARG A 180 7.59 14.08 -58.23
CA ARG A 180 8.93 13.53 -58.05
C ARG A 180 9.35 13.70 -56.59
N PHE A 181 9.88 12.64 -55.99
CA PHE A 181 10.24 12.62 -54.57
C PHE A 181 11.75 12.44 -54.43
N LYS A 182 12.38 13.18 -53.52
CA LYS A 182 13.84 13.09 -53.31
C LYS A 182 14.20 11.77 -52.64
N THR A 183 13.33 11.27 -51.76
CA THR A 183 13.59 10.05 -51.00
C THR A 183 12.47 9.03 -51.13
N ARG A 184 12.82 7.76 -50.89
CA ARG A 184 11.84 6.67 -50.78
C ARG A 184 10.80 6.95 -49.69
N THR A 185 11.22 7.53 -48.56
CA THR A 185 10.34 7.82 -47.42
C THR A 185 9.29 8.85 -47.79
N GLU A 186 9.70 9.91 -48.48
CA GLU A 186 8.81 10.97 -48.97
C GLU A 186 7.76 10.42 -49.95
N LEU A 187 8.18 9.60 -50.93
CA LEU A 187 7.25 8.90 -51.83
C LEU A 187 6.24 8.05 -51.05
N LEU A 188 6.72 7.26 -50.08
CA LEU A 188 5.85 6.38 -49.29
C LEU A 188 4.84 7.17 -48.46
N GLN A 189 5.23 8.31 -47.89
CA GLN A 189 4.37 9.17 -47.10
C GLN A 189 3.28 9.80 -47.98
N ALA A 190 3.66 10.40 -49.10
CA ALA A 190 2.72 11.04 -50.02
C ALA A 190 1.70 10.05 -50.61
N VAL A 191 2.20 8.90 -51.12
CA VAL A 191 1.34 7.87 -51.71
C VAL A 191 0.41 7.26 -50.65
N ARG A 192 0.90 6.92 -49.46
CA ARG A 192 0.02 6.33 -48.42
C ARG A 192 -0.99 7.32 -47.89
N GLY A 193 -0.62 8.58 -47.67
CA GLY A 193 -1.52 9.62 -47.16
C GLY A 193 -2.69 9.86 -48.12
N SER A 194 -2.39 9.98 -49.40
CA SER A 194 -3.40 10.25 -50.43
C SER A 194 -4.38 9.09 -50.62
N TYR A 195 -3.90 7.84 -50.61
CA TYR A 195 -4.80 6.69 -50.71
C TYR A 195 -5.59 6.45 -49.41
N ALA A 196 -5.00 6.74 -48.25
CA ALA A 196 -5.71 6.66 -46.98
C ALA A 196 -6.87 7.67 -46.91
N ALA A 197 -6.70 8.88 -47.44
CA ALA A 197 -7.77 9.88 -47.55
C ALA A 197 -8.95 9.38 -48.43
N ARG A 198 -8.69 8.44 -49.34
CA ARG A 198 -9.70 7.77 -50.19
C ARG A 198 -10.22 6.47 -49.59
N GLY A 199 -9.94 6.18 -48.32
CA GLY A 199 -10.39 4.94 -47.68
C GLY A 199 -9.58 3.67 -48.05
N TYR A 200 -8.43 3.80 -48.72
CA TYR A 200 -7.56 2.69 -49.12
C TYR A 200 -6.23 2.66 -48.37
N ILE A 201 -5.91 1.53 -47.74
CA ILE A 201 -4.61 1.34 -47.06
C ILE A 201 -3.63 0.58 -47.94
N LEU A 202 -2.44 1.15 -48.16
CA LEU A 202 -1.39 0.55 -48.98
C LEU A 202 -0.24 -0.03 -48.14
N THR A 203 0.20 -1.23 -48.51
CA THR A 203 1.32 -1.96 -47.89
C THR A 203 2.43 -2.23 -48.88
N THR A 204 3.67 -2.31 -48.41
CA THR A 204 4.79 -2.75 -49.23
C THR A 204 4.68 -4.26 -49.49
N ARG A 205 4.69 -4.64 -50.77
CA ARG A 205 4.62 -6.04 -51.22
C ARG A 205 6.01 -6.60 -51.53
N SER A 206 6.85 -5.78 -52.14
CA SER A 206 8.26 -6.06 -52.35
C SER A 206 9.01 -4.75 -52.39
N SER A 207 10.30 -4.78 -52.05
CA SER A 207 11.18 -3.63 -52.13
C SER A 207 12.57 -4.12 -52.49
N ARG A 208 13.24 -3.44 -53.42
CA ARG A 208 14.67 -3.58 -53.65
C ARG A 208 15.34 -2.28 -53.21
N PRO A 209 16.27 -2.31 -52.24
CA PRO A 209 16.99 -1.12 -51.77
C PRO A 209 17.52 -0.32 -52.95
N ASP A 210 17.33 1.01 -52.90
CA ASP A 210 17.77 1.97 -53.93
C ASP A 210 17.36 1.71 -55.38
N LYS A 211 16.41 0.81 -55.63
CA LYS A 211 15.94 0.49 -56.99
C LYS A 211 14.44 0.72 -57.12
N ASN A 212 13.63 0.01 -56.33
CA ASN A 212 12.19 0.12 -56.42
C ASN A 212 11.43 -0.34 -55.16
N VAL A 213 10.16 0.01 -55.10
CA VAL A 213 9.19 -0.45 -54.11
C VAL A 213 7.87 -0.74 -54.79
N ILE A 214 7.29 -1.92 -54.54
CA ILE A 214 5.94 -2.25 -55.00
C ILE A 214 4.99 -2.10 -53.82
N LEU A 215 3.98 -1.26 -53.99
CA LEU A 215 2.88 -1.08 -53.03
C LEU A 215 1.65 -1.83 -53.52
N GLY A 216 0.84 -2.35 -52.60
CA GLY A 216 -0.44 -2.95 -52.93
C GLY A 216 -1.47 -2.72 -51.84
N CYS A 217 -2.74 -2.83 -52.20
CA CYS A 217 -3.85 -2.71 -51.25
C CYS A 217 -3.67 -3.71 -50.11
N TYR A 218 -3.91 -3.29 -48.86
CA TYR A 218 -3.83 -4.10 -47.65
C TYR A 218 -4.59 -5.42 -47.75
N ARG A 219 -5.79 -5.39 -48.36
CA ARG A 219 -6.64 -6.57 -48.59
C ARG A 219 -6.16 -7.47 -49.75
N GLY A 220 -5.01 -7.16 -50.35
CA GLY A 220 -4.40 -7.91 -51.44
C GLY A 220 -3.67 -9.18 -51.02
N GLY A 221 -3.71 -10.19 -51.88
CA GLY A 221 -3.08 -11.51 -51.64
C GLY A 221 -4.03 -12.53 -51.02
N THR A 222 -3.50 -13.72 -50.74
CA THR A 222 -4.24 -14.84 -50.13
C THR A 222 -3.63 -15.20 -48.78
N TYR A 223 -4.46 -15.74 -47.89
CA TYR A 223 -3.98 -16.26 -46.61
C TYR A 223 -3.06 -17.46 -46.85
N ARG A 224 -1.87 -17.46 -46.20
CA ARG A 224 -0.91 -18.56 -46.27
C ARG A 224 -0.84 -19.26 -44.92
N ASN A 225 -1.03 -20.57 -44.91
CA ASN A 225 -0.86 -21.40 -43.70
C ASN A 225 0.62 -21.71 -43.47
N THR A 226 1.38 -20.73 -42.96
CA THR A 226 2.84 -20.86 -42.80
C THR A 226 3.25 -21.98 -41.83
N HIS A 227 2.41 -22.29 -40.83
CA HIS A 227 2.69 -23.33 -39.83
C HIS A 227 2.11 -24.71 -40.19
N LYS A 228 1.49 -24.84 -41.38
CA LYS A 228 0.88 -26.10 -41.88
C LYS A 228 -0.12 -26.79 -40.92
N VAL A 229 -0.62 -26.10 -39.90
CA VAL A 229 -1.56 -26.71 -38.93
C VAL A 229 -2.92 -26.95 -39.61
N PRO A 230 -3.44 -28.19 -39.60
CA PRO A 230 -4.77 -28.53 -40.13
C PRO A 230 -5.87 -27.71 -39.47
N LEU A 231 -6.96 -27.41 -40.19
CA LEU A 231 -8.05 -26.58 -39.66
C LEU A 231 -8.70 -27.19 -38.40
N VAL A 232 -8.76 -28.52 -38.33
CA VAL A 232 -9.40 -29.28 -37.24
C VAL A 232 -8.63 -29.17 -35.91
N GLU A 233 -7.31 -29.03 -35.97
CA GLU A 233 -6.44 -28.94 -34.79
C GLU A 233 -6.29 -27.51 -34.26
N ARG A 234 -6.91 -26.52 -34.93
CA ARG A 234 -6.81 -25.11 -34.54
C ARG A 234 -7.78 -24.80 -33.41
N LYS A 235 -7.22 -24.50 -32.24
CA LYS A 235 -7.96 -24.03 -31.06
C LYS A 235 -8.71 -22.69 -31.24
N LYS A 236 -8.52 -21.96 -32.35
CA LYS A 236 -9.19 -20.68 -32.65
C LYS A 236 -9.51 -20.53 -34.14
N SER A 237 -10.69 -20.01 -34.47
CA SER A 237 -11.04 -19.66 -35.86
C SER A 237 -10.22 -18.45 -36.33
N ILE A 238 -9.60 -18.56 -37.51
CA ILE A 238 -8.76 -17.49 -38.06
C ILE A 238 -9.58 -16.70 -39.08
N LYS A 239 -9.81 -15.42 -38.79
CA LYS A 239 -10.42 -14.47 -39.73
C LYS A 239 -9.33 -13.79 -40.57
N SER A 240 -9.35 -13.97 -41.89
CA SER A 240 -8.47 -13.25 -42.82
C SER A 240 -9.16 -11.98 -43.32
N ARG A 241 -8.38 -10.89 -43.49
CA ARG A 241 -8.84 -9.66 -44.17
C ARG A 241 -8.45 -9.63 -45.65
N LEU A 242 -7.65 -10.62 -46.09
CA LEU A 242 -7.16 -10.72 -47.45
C LEU A 242 -8.24 -11.33 -48.34
N ILE A 243 -8.56 -10.65 -49.44
CA ILE A 243 -9.57 -11.04 -50.44
C ILE A 243 -8.98 -11.02 -51.86
N GLY A 244 -7.65 -11.11 -52.00
CA GLY A 244 -7.02 -11.14 -53.31
C GLY A 244 -7.01 -9.81 -54.07
N CYS A 245 -7.23 -8.66 -53.41
CA CYS A 245 -7.27 -7.35 -54.09
C CYS A 245 -6.07 -7.10 -55.04
N PRO A 246 -6.33 -6.83 -56.34
CA PRO A 246 -5.30 -6.81 -57.37
C PRO A 246 -4.53 -5.48 -57.45
N PHE A 247 -5.01 -4.42 -56.79
CA PHE A 247 -4.40 -3.09 -56.80
C PHE A 247 -2.89 -3.09 -56.49
N ARG A 248 -2.08 -2.46 -57.36
CA ARG A 248 -0.62 -2.33 -57.21
C ARG A 248 -0.07 -1.02 -57.79
N LEU A 249 0.85 -0.40 -57.05
CA LEU A 249 1.69 0.70 -57.51
C LEU A 249 3.16 0.31 -57.48
N TRP A 250 3.96 0.99 -58.29
CA TRP A 250 5.39 0.77 -58.42
C TRP A 250 6.14 2.08 -58.28
N GLY A 251 6.79 2.28 -57.14
CA GLY A 251 7.74 3.37 -56.92
C GLY A 251 9.12 2.96 -57.45
N ILE A 252 9.73 3.79 -58.30
CA ILE A 252 10.99 3.49 -58.99
C ILE A 252 11.95 4.66 -58.79
N LYS A 253 13.19 4.37 -58.41
CA LYS A 253 14.28 5.35 -58.39
C LYS A 253 14.75 5.57 -59.83
N GLN A 254 14.68 6.81 -60.29
CA GLN A 254 15.15 7.23 -61.61
C GLN A 254 16.66 7.45 -61.59
N ASN A 255 17.26 7.53 -62.77
CA ASN A 255 18.71 7.70 -62.93
C ASN A 255 19.23 9.02 -62.34
N ASP A 256 18.38 10.05 -62.26
CA ASP A 256 18.67 11.34 -61.64
C ASP A 256 18.50 11.33 -60.11
N GLY A 257 18.29 10.16 -59.51
CA GLY A 257 18.20 9.97 -58.06
C GLY A 257 16.81 10.20 -57.46
N PHE A 258 15.87 10.79 -58.21
CA PHE A 258 14.50 11.01 -57.74
C PHE A 258 13.64 9.76 -57.87
N TRP A 259 12.61 9.67 -57.03
CA TRP A 259 11.62 8.61 -57.05
C TRP A 259 10.34 9.05 -57.76
N ALA A 260 9.79 8.17 -58.60
CA ALA A 260 8.53 8.37 -59.31
C ALA A 260 7.59 7.18 -59.11
N VAL A 261 6.28 7.40 -59.23
CA VAL A 261 5.24 6.37 -59.06
C VAL A 261 4.65 5.98 -60.41
N ARG A 262 4.55 4.67 -60.68
CA ARG A 262 3.83 4.11 -61.82
C ARG A 262 2.71 3.19 -61.35
N VAL A 263 1.56 3.25 -62.01
CA VAL A 263 0.46 2.32 -61.74
C VAL A 263 0.79 0.98 -62.39
N LYS A 264 0.72 -0.11 -61.61
CA LYS A 264 0.78 -1.48 -62.15
C LYS A 264 -0.61 -2.06 -62.34
N ASN A 265 -1.50 -1.82 -61.39
CA ASN A 265 -2.92 -2.16 -61.49
C ASN A 265 -3.71 -1.16 -60.64
N SER A 266 -4.65 -0.45 -61.26
CA SER A 266 -5.50 0.56 -60.63
C SER A 266 -6.79 0.01 -60.00
N THR A 267 -7.13 -1.25 -60.25
CA THR A 267 -8.43 -1.82 -59.87
C THR A 267 -8.44 -2.35 -58.44
N HIS A 268 -9.54 -2.09 -57.72
CA HIS A 268 -9.87 -2.68 -56.44
C HIS A 268 -11.08 -3.61 -56.61
N ASN A 269 -11.13 -4.71 -55.86
CA ASN A 269 -12.28 -5.63 -55.83
C ASN A 269 -13.12 -5.46 -54.56
N HIS A 270 -13.07 -4.26 -53.97
CA HIS A 270 -13.83 -3.89 -52.80
C HIS A 270 -13.96 -2.37 -52.73
N GLU A 271 -15.05 -1.92 -52.11
CA GLU A 271 -15.28 -0.52 -51.82
C GLU A 271 -14.23 0.09 -50.87
N PRO A 272 -14.01 1.40 -50.93
CA PRO A 272 -13.21 2.12 -49.94
C PRO A 272 -13.86 2.06 -48.56
N ALA A 273 -13.06 2.19 -47.50
CA ALA A 273 -13.61 2.19 -46.14
C ALA A 273 -14.07 3.59 -45.71
N ASN A 274 -15.26 3.66 -45.10
CA ASN A 274 -15.79 4.89 -44.50
C ASN A 274 -14.94 5.37 -43.32
N ASP A 275 -14.38 4.44 -42.54
CA ASP A 275 -13.43 4.75 -41.48
C ASP A 275 -12.17 3.88 -41.60
N ILE A 276 -11.06 4.54 -41.92
CA ILE A 276 -9.75 3.88 -42.01
C ILE A 276 -9.24 3.39 -40.66
N SER A 277 -9.81 3.83 -39.53
CA SER A 277 -9.45 3.34 -38.19
C SER A 277 -9.72 1.85 -38.04
N ALA A 278 -10.60 1.24 -38.85
CA ALA A 278 -10.85 -0.20 -38.84
C ALA A 278 -9.63 -1.06 -39.23
N TYR A 279 -8.62 -0.46 -39.87
CA TYR A 279 -7.40 -1.14 -40.30
C TYR A 279 -6.31 -1.10 -39.22
N PRO A 280 -5.79 -2.23 -38.72
CA PRO A 280 -4.72 -2.22 -37.71
C PRO A 280 -3.43 -1.46 -38.10
N LEU A 281 -3.21 -1.23 -39.40
CA LEU A 281 -2.08 -0.44 -39.91
C LEU A 281 -2.22 1.06 -39.64
N SER A 282 -3.44 1.62 -39.71
CA SER A 282 -3.69 3.04 -39.43
C SER A 282 -3.66 3.33 -37.92
N GLN A 283 -3.75 2.30 -37.09
CA GLN A 283 -3.65 2.37 -35.64
C GLN A 283 -2.22 2.23 -35.12
N ARG A 284 -1.19 2.16 -35.98
CA ARG A 284 0.19 1.92 -35.52
C ARG A 284 0.73 3.15 -34.81
N LEU A 285 1.25 2.91 -33.61
CA LEU A 285 1.95 3.92 -32.82
C LEU A 285 3.36 4.16 -33.39
N THR A 286 3.79 5.41 -33.40
CA THR A 286 5.17 5.81 -33.67
C THR A 286 6.08 5.43 -32.49
N ARG A 287 7.40 5.62 -32.64
CA ARG A 287 8.36 5.36 -31.55
C ARG A 287 8.07 6.28 -30.36
N ASP A 288 7.92 7.58 -30.60
CA ASP A 288 7.67 8.58 -29.56
C ASP A 288 6.33 8.34 -28.84
N GLU A 289 5.31 7.88 -29.59
CA GLU A 289 4.03 7.49 -29.00
C GLU A 289 4.15 6.21 -28.17
N LEU A 290 4.97 5.22 -28.59
CA LEU A 290 5.26 4.03 -27.78
C LEU A 290 6.04 4.36 -26.51
N GLU A 291 6.98 5.30 -26.57
CA GLU A 291 7.70 5.82 -25.40
C GLU A 291 6.74 6.51 -24.43
N THR A 292 5.82 7.33 -24.96
CA THR A 292 4.73 7.93 -24.16
C THR A 292 3.84 6.84 -23.53
N VAL A 293 3.50 5.78 -24.27
CA VAL A 293 2.75 4.64 -23.72
C VAL A 293 3.53 3.95 -22.60
N ASP A 294 4.85 3.77 -22.72
CA ASP A 294 5.70 3.17 -21.68
C ASP A 294 5.73 4.03 -20.42
N GLU A 295 5.95 5.34 -20.54
CA GLU A 295 5.98 6.28 -19.42
C GLU A 295 4.64 6.34 -18.67
N LEU A 296 3.54 6.48 -19.41
CA LEU A 296 2.21 6.52 -18.81
C LEU A 296 1.81 5.15 -18.24
N THR A 297 2.35 4.06 -18.78
CA THR A 297 2.19 2.71 -18.22
C THR A 297 2.89 2.57 -16.87
N LYS A 298 4.13 3.08 -16.75
CA LYS A 298 4.88 3.06 -15.48
C LYS A 298 4.10 3.78 -14.39
N SER A 299 3.61 4.99 -14.67
CA SER A 299 2.76 5.77 -13.75
C SER A 299 1.36 5.19 -13.46
N GLY A 300 1.10 3.92 -13.80
CA GLY A 300 -0.12 3.22 -13.45
C GLY A 300 -1.36 3.63 -14.25
N GLN A 301 -1.21 4.42 -15.32
CA GLN A 301 -2.37 4.87 -16.08
C GLN A 301 -3.09 3.73 -16.80
N THR A 302 -4.41 3.85 -16.84
CA THR A 302 -5.29 2.92 -17.56
C THR A 302 -5.14 3.11 -19.08
N PRO A 303 -5.40 2.07 -19.91
CA PRO A 303 -5.37 2.22 -21.36
C PRO A 303 -6.25 3.35 -21.90
N ARG A 304 -7.35 3.68 -21.20
CA ARG A 304 -8.24 4.80 -21.54
C ARG A 304 -7.56 6.16 -21.30
N GLN A 305 -6.91 6.34 -20.14
CA GLN A 305 -6.16 7.57 -19.82
C GLN A 305 -4.98 7.77 -20.79
N ILE A 306 -4.23 6.71 -21.08
CA ILE A 306 -3.13 6.74 -22.05
C ILE A 306 -3.63 7.14 -23.43
N MET A 307 -4.74 6.54 -23.89
CA MET A 307 -5.35 6.89 -25.17
C MET A 307 -5.77 8.37 -25.23
N LEU A 308 -6.37 8.90 -24.16
CA LEU A 308 -6.76 10.32 -24.08
C LEU A 308 -5.54 11.24 -24.14
N ALA A 309 -4.46 10.91 -23.41
CA ALA A 309 -3.22 11.67 -23.45
C ALA A 309 -2.59 11.70 -24.86
N LEU A 310 -2.55 10.55 -25.53
CA LEU A 310 -2.07 10.44 -26.91
C LEU A 310 -2.92 11.26 -27.89
N LYS A 311 -4.26 11.19 -27.78
CA LYS A 311 -5.18 11.98 -28.62
C LYS A 311 -5.11 13.48 -28.34
N LYS A 312 -4.82 13.89 -27.11
CA LYS A 312 -4.58 15.30 -26.76
C LYS A 312 -3.33 15.84 -27.46
N LYS A 313 -2.27 15.02 -27.55
CA LYS A 313 -1.02 15.37 -28.24
C LYS A 313 -1.17 15.30 -29.77
N ASN A 314 -1.97 14.37 -30.26
CA ASN A 314 -2.24 14.16 -31.69
C ASN A 314 -3.73 13.85 -31.92
N PRO A 315 -4.58 14.85 -32.20
CA PRO A 315 -6.02 14.65 -32.40
C PRO A 315 -6.37 13.71 -33.56
N ASP A 316 -5.49 13.62 -34.57
CA ASP A 316 -5.69 12.78 -35.76
C ASP A 316 -5.39 11.30 -35.51
N LEU A 317 -4.87 10.96 -34.33
CA LEU A 317 -4.48 9.61 -33.96
C LEU A 317 -5.69 8.65 -33.94
N LYS A 318 -5.70 7.69 -34.87
CA LYS A 318 -6.79 6.72 -35.06
C LYS A 318 -6.72 5.51 -34.13
N VAL A 319 -6.04 5.62 -32.99
CA VAL A 319 -5.86 4.52 -32.03
C VAL A 319 -7.16 4.19 -31.30
N ILE A 320 -7.32 2.91 -30.98
CA ILE A 320 -8.40 2.38 -30.15
C ILE A 320 -7.82 1.74 -28.89
N SER A 321 -8.65 1.56 -27.86
CA SER A 321 -8.23 0.97 -26.58
C SER A 321 -7.48 -0.37 -26.73
N LYS A 322 -7.88 -1.20 -27.71
CA LYS A 322 -7.23 -2.47 -28.02
C LYS A 322 -5.77 -2.32 -28.49
N THR A 323 -5.47 -1.24 -29.21
CA THR A 323 -4.11 -0.92 -29.66
C THR A 323 -3.20 -0.63 -28.48
N ILE A 324 -3.66 0.23 -27.56
CA ILE A 324 -2.92 0.59 -26.34
C ILE A 324 -2.73 -0.64 -25.46
N TYR A 325 -3.76 -1.46 -25.29
CA TYR A 325 -3.65 -2.71 -24.53
C TYR A 325 -2.58 -3.65 -25.12
N ASN A 326 -2.57 -3.84 -26.44
CA ASN A 326 -1.57 -4.68 -27.11
C ASN A 326 -0.16 -4.09 -27.04
N ALA A 327 -0.01 -2.78 -27.17
CA ALA A 327 1.27 -2.08 -27.05
C ALA A 327 1.85 -2.25 -25.64
N LYS A 328 1.05 -1.98 -24.61
CA LYS A 328 1.39 -2.20 -23.20
C LYS A 328 1.82 -3.64 -22.94
N LYS A 329 1.03 -4.61 -23.40
CA LYS A 329 1.35 -6.03 -23.26
C LYS A 329 2.67 -6.41 -23.93
N LYS A 330 2.95 -5.85 -25.11
CA LYS A 330 4.21 -6.07 -25.82
C LYS A 330 5.39 -5.48 -25.06
N ILE A 331 5.29 -4.22 -24.61
CA ILE A 331 6.33 -3.55 -23.82
C ILE A 331 6.69 -4.36 -22.57
N VAL A 332 5.67 -4.79 -21.81
CA VAL A 332 5.88 -5.63 -20.62
C VAL A 332 6.54 -6.95 -20.99
N LYS A 333 6.07 -7.64 -22.04
CA LYS A 333 6.66 -8.90 -22.50
C LYS A 333 8.13 -8.75 -22.88
N ASP A 334 8.46 -7.69 -23.60
CA ASP A 334 9.83 -7.41 -24.05
C ASP A 334 10.74 -7.12 -22.84
N LYS A 335 10.26 -6.39 -21.83
CA LYS A 335 10.98 -6.12 -20.56
C LYS A 335 11.20 -7.38 -19.71
N LEU A 336 10.21 -8.27 -19.66
CA LEU A 336 10.33 -9.51 -18.90
C LEU A 336 11.36 -10.47 -19.51
N ALA A 337 11.72 -10.29 -20.79
CA ALA A 337 12.74 -11.09 -21.49
C ALA A 337 12.48 -12.60 -21.40
N GLY A 338 11.21 -13.01 -21.42
CA GLY A 338 10.78 -14.42 -21.34
C GLY A 338 10.45 -14.92 -19.93
N ARG A 339 10.79 -14.16 -18.87
CA ARG A 339 10.41 -14.48 -17.48
C ARG A 339 8.92 -14.25 -17.24
N SER A 340 8.36 -14.95 -16.27
CA SER A 340 7.06 -14.60 -15.69
C SER A 340 7.16 -13.33 -14.83
N THR A 341 6.01 -12.70 -14.58
CA THR A 341 5.94 -11.50 -13.73
C THR A 341 6.45 -11.77 -12.30
N ILE A 342 6.18 -12.96 -11.77
CA ILE A 342 6.58 -13.32 -10.40
C ILE A 342 8.09 -13.58 -10.30
N GLU A 343 8.71 -14.20 -11.31
CA GLU A 343 10.16 -14.40 -11.35
C GLU A 343 10.89 -13.05 -11.46
N ALA A 344 10.40 -12.15 -12.30
CA ALA A 344 10.99 -10.81 -12.39
C ALA A 344 10.82 -10.01 -11.09
N LEU A 345 9.70 -10.19 -10.36
CA LEU A 345 9.52 -9.58 -9.04
C LEU A 345 10.52 -10.17 -8.04
N PHE A 346 10.64 -11.50 -8.00
CA PHE A 346 11.60 -12.21 -7.15
C PHE A 346 13.05 -11.71 -7.37
N ASP A 347 13.48 -11.56 -8.63
CA ASP A 347 14.80 -11.00 -8.96
C ASP A 347 14.99 -9.59 -8.36
N GLU A 348 13.98 -8.73 -8.44
CA GLU A 348 14.04 -7.38 -7.89
C GLU A 348 14.06 -7.36 -6.35
N LEU A 349 13.34 -8.28 -5.70
CA LEU A 349 13.32 -8.40 -4.24
C LEU A 349 14.67 -8.90 -3.70
N ILE A 350 15.27 -9.92 -4.34
CA ILE A 350 16.60 -10.42 -3.97
C ILE A 350 17.65 -9.33 -4.14
N LYS A 351 17.66 -8.62 -5.29
CA LYS A 351 18.61 -7.51 -5.52
C LYS A 351 18.47 -6.41 -4.46
N ALA A 352 17.25 -6.17 -3.98
CA ALA A 352 16.97 -5.21 -2.92
C ALA A 352 17.29 -5.72 -1.51
N GLY A 353 17.78 -6.95 -1.36
CA GLY A 353 18.21 -7.50 -0.08
C GLY A 353 17.09 -8.02 0.80
N PHE A 354 15.89 -8.26 0.25
CA PHE A 354 14.79 -8.86 0.99
C PHE A 354 15.16 -10.27 1.48
N ASN A 355 14.55 -10.67 2.59
CA ASN A 355 14.57 -12.07 3.01
C ASN A 355 13.53 -12.82 2.16
N CYS A 356 14.00 -13.66 1.24
CA CYS A 356 13.15 -14.37 0.29
C CYS A 356 13.40 -15.87 0.33
N ASN A 357 12.32 -16.64 0.23
CA ASN A 357 12.33 -18.09 0.03
C ASN A 357 11.35 -18.44 -1.08
N PHE A 358 11.56 -19.53 -1.81
CA PHE A 358 10.70 -19.89 -2.92
C PHE A 358 10.69 -21.41 -3.16
N LEU A 359 9.69 -21.88 -3.90
CA LEU A 359 9.62 -23.25 -4.45
C LEU A 359 9.40 -23.19 -5.96
N LYS A 360 9.85 -24.24 -6.65
CA LYS A 360 9.63 -24.43 -8.08
C LYS A 360 9.02 -25.80 -8.37
N ASP A 361 8.26 -25.90 -9.46
CA ASP A 361 7.81 -27.18 -10.02
C ASP A 361 8.95 -27.89 -10.78
N GLN A 362 8.65 -29.06 -11.37
CA GLN A 362 9.61 -29.87 -12.11
C GLN A 362 10.07 -29.19 -13.41
N GLU A 363 9.22 -28.35 -13.97
CA GLU A 363 9.48 -27.55 -15.16
C GLU A 363 10.27 -26.26 -14.84
N GLY A 364 10.54 -25.98 -13.57
CA GLY A 364 11.32 -24.84 -13.09
C GLY A 364 10.52 -23.56 -12.88
N HIS A 365 9.20 -23.58 -12.99
CA HIS A 365 8.34 -22.43 -12.71
C HIS A 365 8.17 -22.22 -11.22
N LEU A 366 8.16 -20.96 -10.80
CA LEU A 366 7.97 -20.59 -9.40
C LEU A 366 6.52 -20.86 -8.95
N THR A 367 6.36 -21.73 -7.94
CA THR A 367 5.06 -22.10 -7.35
C THR A 367 4.80 -21.41 -6.02
N HIS A 368 5.85 -21.05 -5.29
CA HIS A 368 5.75 -20.36 -4.01
C HIS A 368 6.82 -19.29 -3.90
N LEU A 369 6.47 -18.10 -3.39
CA LEU A 369 7.41 -17.03 -3.05
C LEU A 369 7.03 -16.46 -1.69
N PHE A 370 7.98 -16.41 -0.77
CA PHE A 370 7.93 -15.68 0.48
C PHE A 370 8.87 -14.49 0.39
N ALA A 371 8.45 -13.33 0.88
CA ALA A 371 9.30 -12.15 0.95
C ALA A 371 9.02 -11.30 2.20
N ALA A 372 10.08 -10.89 2.88
CA ALA A 372 10.04 -9.96 3.99
C ALA A 372 11.12 -8.88 3.82
N HIS A 373 10.73 -7.61 3.99
CA HIS A 373 11.69 -6.52 3.99
C HIS A 373 12.59 -6.60 5.24
N PRO A 374 13.88 -6.27 5.19
CA PRO A 374 14.78 -6.36 6.35
C PRO A 374 14.29 -5.59 7.58
N LEU A 375 13.75 -4.37 7.38
CA LEU A 375 13.13 -3.59 8.47
C LEU A 375 11.85 -4.24 9.01
N SER A 376 11.06 -4.89 8.15
CA SER A 376 9.88 -5.65 8.58
C SER A 376 10.26 -6.83 9.46
N VAL A 377 11.38 -7.52 9.16
CA VAL A 377 11.92 -8.59 10.02
C VAL A 377 12.29 -8.04 11.40
N VAL A 378 12.92 -6.87 11.47
CA VAL A 378 13.24 -6.21 12.75
C VAL A 378 11.97 -5.90 13.55
N LEU A 379 10.96 -5.31 12.92
CA LEU A 379 9.68 -5.02 13.58
C LEU A 379 8.97 -6.30 14.03
N THR A 380 8.98 -7.34 13.20
CA THR A 380 8.36 -8.64 13.48
C THR A 380 8.95 -9.29 14.74
N LYS A 381 10.27 -9.20 14.92
CA LYS A 381 10.95 -9.69 16.14
C LYS A 381 10.68 -8.81 17.37
N CYS A 382 10.58 -7.49 17.18
CA CYS A 382 10.34 -6.53 18.27
C CYS A 382 8.87 -6.54 18.77
N PHE A 383 7.93 -6.86 17.88
CA PHE A 383 6.49 -6.92 18.13
C PHE A 383 5.93 -8.27 17.69
N SER A 384 6.27 -9.32 18.44
CA SER A 384 5.99 -10.71 18.09
C SER A 384 4.67 -11.28 18.64
N ASN A 385 3.87 -10.52 19.40
CA ASN A 385 2.73 -11.11 20.12
C ASN A 385 1.47 -11.29 19.26
N ILE A 386 1.27 -10.47 18.23
CA ILE A 386 0.01 -10.50 17.45
C ILE A 386 0.20 -10.12 15.99
N PHE A 387 -0.36 -10.95 15.12
CA PHE A 387 -0.32 -10.76 13.69
C PHE A 387 -1.70 -10.95 13.07
N VAL A 388 -1.99 -10.13 12.06
CA VAL A 388 -3.18 -10.21 11.22
C VAL A 388 -2.78 -10.83 9.89
N MET A 389 -3.55 -11.81 9.44
CA MET A 389 -3.33 -12.55 8.21
C MET A 389 -4.55 -12.45 7.32
N ASP A 390 -4.33 -12.14 6.04
CA ASP A 390 -5.42 -12.10 5.07
C ASP A 390 -4.97 -12.69 3.75
N SER A 391 -5.66 -13.76 3.36
CA SER A 391 -5.52 -14.40 2.06
C SER A 391 -6.38 -13.68 1.02
N THR A 392 -5.87 -13.53 -0.18
CA THR A 392 -6.63 -12.99 -1.31
C THR A 392 -6.76 -14.00 -2.41
N ARG A 393 -7.99 -14.05 -2.95
CA ARG A 393 -8.26 -14.73 -4.20
C ARG A 393 -7.31 -14.25 -5.28
N LYS A 394 -6.79 -15.21 -6.03
CA LYS A 394 -5.87 -15.13 -7.17
C LYS A 394 -5.59 -13.71 -7.69
N CYS A 395 -4.37 -13.22 -7.43
CA CYS A 395 -3.87 -11.98 -8.01
C CYS A 395 -3.74 -12.14 -9.53
N SER A 396 -4.62 -11.50 -10.30
CA SER A 396 -4.72 -11.65 -11.77
C SER A 396 -3.41 -11.39 -12.53
N GLY A 397 -2.55 -10.50 -12.01
CA GLY A 397 -1.24 -10.18 -12.58
C GLY A 397 -0.17 -11.27 -12.41
N TYR A 398 -0.21 -12.03 -11.32
CA TYR A 398 0.76 -13.08 -10.99
C TYR A 398 0.21 -14.50 -11.21
N LYS A 399 -1.12 -14.63 -11.30
CA LYS A 399 -1.84 -15.91 -11.33
C LYS A 399 -1.57 -16.81 -10.11
N MET A 400 -1.25 -16.19 -8.98
CA MET A 400 -1.00 -16.84 -7.69
C MET A 400 -1.90 -16.23 -6.62
N HIS A 401 -2.18 -17.00 -5.57
CA HIS A 401 -2.86 -16.55 -4.37
C HIS A 401 -1.88 -15.76 -3.51
N MET A 402 -2.33 -14.71 -2.84
CA MET A 402 -1.45 -13.90 -2.00
C MET A 402 -1.90 -13.99 -0.55
N LEU A 403 -0.98 -14.32 0.34
CA LEU A 403 -1.13 -14.23 1.79
C LEU A 403 -0.31 -13.03 2.29
N GLY A 404 -0.97 -12.03 2.85
CA GLY A 404 -0.29 -10.92 3.53
C GLY A 404 -0.30 -11.12 5.04
N ILE A 405 0.80 -10.77 5.71
CA ILE A 405 0.94 -10.82 7.16
C ILE A 405 1.37 -9.44 7.68
N ALA A 406 0.57 -8.87 8.56
CA ALA A 406 0.84 -7.60 9.25
C ALA A 406 0.99 -7.86 10.75
N GLY A 407 1.98 -7.24 11.40
CA GLY A 407 2.10 -7.28 12.85
C GLY A 407 1.46 -6.06 13.51
N ILE A 408 1.09 -6.15 14.78
CA ILE A 408 0.57 -5.01 15.54
C ILE A 408 1.59 -4.58 16.60
N SER A 409 1.99 -3.31 16.53
CA SER A 409 2.90 -2.71 17.52
C SER A 409 2.21 -2.42 18.86
N SER A 410 2.98 -2.02 19.87
CA SER A 410 2.47 -1.56 21.18
C SER A 410 1.59 -0.34 21.11
N PHE A 411 1.66 0.40 20.01
CA PHE A 411 0.87 1.59 19.78
C PHE A 411 -0.52 1.26 19.21
N ASN A 412 -0.83 -0.04 19.09
CA ASN A 412 -1.99 -0.59 18.42
C ASN A 412 -2.09 -0.12 16.95
N THR A 413 -0.94 0.00 16.29
CA THR A 413 -0.82 0.31 14.87
C THR A 413 -0.19 -0.86 14.14
N ALA A 414 -0.72 -1.18 12.96
CA ALA A 414 -0.19 -2.23 12.11
C ALA A 414 1.11 -1.82 11.40
N PHE A 415 1.95 -2.80 11.10
CA PHE A 415 3.12 -2.70 10.22
C PHE A 415 3.18 -3.91 9.27
N TYR A 416 3.77 -3.74 8.09
CA TYR A 416 3.97 -4.87 7.18
C TYR A 416 5.04 -5.81 7.72
N SER A 417 4.70 -7.07 7.95
CA SER A 417 5.67 -8.09 8.37
C SER A 417 6.25 -8.82 7.17
N CYS A 418 5.40 -9.47 6.37
CA CYS A 418 5.81 -10.18 5.16
C CYS A 418 4.62 -10.45 4.24
N PHE A 419 4.90 -10.96 3.04
CA PHE A 419 3.89 -11.45 2.12
C PHE A 419 4.35 -12.72 1.40
N CYS A 420 3.39 -13.52 0.97
CA CYS A 420 3.61 -14.73 0.20
C CYS A 420 2.76 -14.74 -1.07
N PHE A 421 3.30 -15.32 -2.15
CA PHE A 421 2.54 -15.77 -3.30
C PHE A 421 2.56 -17.30 -3.32
N LEU A 422 1.39 -17.92 -3.43
CA LEU A 422 1.17 -19.35 -3.35
C LEU A 422 0.43 -19.83 -4.61
N GLU A 423 0.82 -20.96 -5.16
CA GLU A 423 0.16 -21.55 -6.33
C GLU A 423 -1.30 -21.95 -6.01
N LYS A 424 -1.53 -22.46 -4.80
CA LYS A 424 -2.82 -23.00 -4.33
C LYS A 424 -3.20 -22.43 -2.96
N GLU A 425 -4.50 -22.42 -2.68
CA GLU A 425 -5.09 -22.16 -1.36
C GLU A 425 -5.33 -23.49 -0.64
N ASP A 426 -4.28 -24.29 -0.45
CA ASP A 426 -4.34 -25.56 0.29
C ASP A 426 -3.48 -25.52 1.56
N LYS A 427 -3.68 -26.54 2.41
CA LYS A 427 -3.05 -26.62 3.72
C LYS A 427 -1.53 -26.68 3.59
N GLU A 428 -1.02 -27.44 2.63
CA GLU A 428 0.42 -27.64 2.39
C GLU A 428 1.12 -26.34 1.99
N SER A 429 0.52 -25.57 1.08
CA SER A 429 1.00 -24.24 0.69
C SER A 429 1.04 -23.27 1.88
N TYR A 430 0.01 -23.26 2.73
CA TYR A 430 -0.01 -22.43 3.93
C TYR A 430 0.98 -22.89 4.99
N VAL A 431 1.16 -24.20 5.19
CA VAL A 431 2.18 -24.74 6.11
C VAL A 431 3.57 -24.29 5.69
N TRP A 432 3.88 -24.32 4.40
CA TRP A 432 5.15 -23.80 3.89
C TRP A 432 5.32 -22.31 4.21
N ALA A 433 4.30 -21.48 3.91
CA ALA A 433 4.34 -20.04 4.16
C ALA A 433 4.54 -19.72 5.66
N LEU A 434 3.82 -20.42 6.53
CA LEU A 434 3.92 -20.23 7.98
C LEU A 434 5.25 -20.72 8.55
N LYS A 435 5.87 -21.75 7.97
CA LYS A 435 7.24 -22.15 8.33
C LYS A 435 8.25 -21.05 7.96
N MET A 436 8.11 -20.41 6.79
CA MET A 436 8.98 -19.29 6.41
C MET A 436 8.76 -18.09 7.36
N PHE A 437 7.51 -17.82 7.74
CA PHE A 437 7.20 -16.80 8.73
C PHE A 437 7.80 -17.11 10.11
N SER A 438 7.72 -18.37 10.56
CA SER A 438 8.36 -18.82 11.80
C SER A 438 9.88 -18.59 11.80
N ASN A 439 10.54 -18.82 10.66
CA ASN A 439 11.99 -18.57 10.53
C ASN A 439 12.35 -17.08 10.76
N ILE A 440 11.52 -16.14 10.31
CA ILE A 440 11.79 -14.71 10.55
C ILE A 440 11.45 -14.26 11.97
N LEU A 441 10.48 -14.90 12.64
CA LEU A 441 10.21 -14.69 14.07
C LEU A 441 11.38 -15.14 14.94
N GLY A 442 12.00 -16.28 14.59
CA GLY A 442 13.07 -16.91 15.36
C GLY A 442 12.59 -18.12 16.16
N HIS A 443 13.55 -18.84 16.77
CA HIS A 443 13.29 -20.12 17.46
C HIS A 443 13.26 -20.01 18.99
N ASP A 444 13.26 -18.81 19.57
CA ASP A 444 13.16 -18.68 21.02
C ASP A 444 11.73 -19.08 21.46
N ARG A 445 11.59 -19.91 22.48
CA ARG A 445 10.27 -20.31 23.01
C ARG A 445 9.42 -19.11 23.43
N ASN A 446 10.06 -17.98 23.76
CA ASN A 446 9.40 -16.71 24.08
C ASN A 446 9.00 -15.86 22.86
N THR A 447 9.30 -16.31 21.63
CA THR A 447 8.99 -15.56 20.38
C THR A 447 7.74 -16.02 19.65
N GLN A 448 6.99 -16.98 20.21
CA GLN A 448 5.73 -17.44 19.65
C GLN A 448 4.64 -16.36 19.81
N PRO A 449 3.85 -16.06 18.76
CA PRO A 449 2.74 -15.13 18.89
C PRO A 449 1.68 -15.65 19.85
N SER A 450 1.06 -14.73 20.59
CA SER A 450 -0.07 -15.05 21.46
C SER A 450 -1.33 -15.34 20.64
N ALA A 451 -1.55 -14.59 19.56
CA ALA A 451 -2.69 -14.78 18.69
C ALA A 451 -2.42 -14.39 17.22
N PHE A 452 -3.06 -15.12 16.31
CA PHE A 452 -3.29 -14.73 14.93
C PHE A 452 -4.73 -14.30 14.74
N VAL A 453 -4.93 -13.16 14.07
CA VAL A 453 -6.25 -12.74 13.58
C VAL A 453 -6.31 -13.06 12.09
N SER A 454 -7.26 -13.86 11.65
CA SER A 454 -7.41 -14.21 10.23
C SER A 454 -8.83 -14.09 9.73
N ASN A 455 -9.00 -14.20 8.42
CA ASN A 455 -10.31 -14.45 7.81
C ASN A 455 -10.73 -15.92 8.02
N ARG A 456 -11.96 -16.26 7.59
CA ARG A 456 -12.50 -17.64 7.63
C ARG A 456 -11.92 -18.47 6.48
N GLU A 457 -10.62 -18.79 6.56
CA GLU A 457 -9.92 -19.69 5.64
C GLU A 457 -9.54 -20.98 6.37
N SER A 458 -10.19 -22.08 5.97
CA SER A 458 -10.05 -23.38 6.63
C SER A 458 -8.63 -23.95 6.50
N ALA A 459 -8.05 -23.90 5.30
CA ALA A 459 -6.72 -24.42 5.04
C ALA A 459 -5.63 -23.65 5.80
N LEU A 460 -5.81 -22.33 5.94
CA LEU A 460 -4.92 -21.47 6.73
C LEU A 460 -5.06 -21.80 8.23
N THR A 461 -6.28 -21.99 8.72
CA THR A 461 -6.52 -22.35 10.13
C THR A 461 -5.87 -23.68 10.47
N ASP A 462 -6.01 -24.69 9.60
CA ASP A 462 -5.38 -25.99 9.78
C ASP A 462 -3.85 -25.91 9.72
N ALA A 463 -3.30 -25.08 8.84
CA ALA A 463 -1.87 -24.85 8.76
C ALA A 463 -1.31 -24.14 10.01
N ILE A 464 -2.06 -23.19 10.58
CA ILE A 464 -1.70 -22.55 11.86
C ILE A 464 -1.65 -23.58 12.98
N ASN A 465 -2.65 -24.46 13.08
CA ASN A 465 -2.66 -25.51 14.10
C ASN A 465 -1.48 -26.49 13.96
N VAL A 466 -0.93 -26.66 12.75
CA VAL A 466 0.26 -27.50 12.51
C VAL A 466 1.57 -26.78 12.87
N VAL A 467 1.73 -25.51 12.47
CA VAL A 467 3.01 -24.79 12.63
C VAL A 467 3.10 -24.09 13.99
N PHE A 468 1.97 -23.60 14.51
CA PHE A 468 1.84 -22.82 15.73
C PHE A 468 0.78 -23.41 16.68
N PRO A 469 0.95 -24.65 17.17
CA PRO A 469 -0.09 -25.38 17.90
C PRO A 469 -0.52 -24.73 19.22
N THR A 470 0.32 -23.87 19.80
CA THR A 470 0.04 -23.17 21.06
C THR A 470 -0.47 -21.74 20.86
N THR A 471 -0.48 -21.24 19.62
CA THR A 471 -0.93 -19.88 19.32
C THR A 471 -2.43 -19.89 19.03
N ALA A 472 -3.17 -18.99 19.67
CA ALA A 472 -4.58 -18.84 19.39
C ALA A 472 -4.78 -18.33 17.95
N ASN A 473 -5.77 -18.88 17.25
CA ASN A 473 -6.25 -18.31 15.99
C ASN A 473 -7.69 -17.85 16.21
N VAL A 474 -7.95 -16.56 15.97
CA VAL A 474 -9.27 -15.93 16.10
C VAL A 474 -9.63 -15.26 14.77
N PHE A 475 -10.93 -15.11 14.50
CA PHE A 475 -11.39 -14.43 13.29
C PHE A 475 -11.65 -12.95 13.53
N GLY A 476 -11.23 -12.12 12.58
CA GLY A 476 -11.51 -10.68 12.59
C GLY A 476 -13.01 -10.42 12.49
N LEU A 477 -13.58 -9.69 13.44
CA LEU A 477 -15.01 -9.38 13.49
C LEU A 477 -15.45 -8.57 12.27
N TRP A 478 -14.57 -7.78 11.67
CA TRP A 478 -14.87 -7.08 10.43
C TRP A 478 -15.15 -8.05 9.28
N HIS A 479 -14.37 -9.12 9.12
CA HIS A 479 -14.63 -10.16 8.11
C HIS A 479 -15.95 -10.88 8.37
N VAL A 480 -16.27 -11.18 9.64
CA VAL A 480 -17.55 -11.77 10.05
C VAL A 480 -18.70 -10.84 9.66
N GLU A 481 -18.66 -9.59 10.11
CA GLU A 481 -19.69 -8.57 9.85
C GLU A 481 -19.86 -8.31 8.36
N LYS A 482 -18.75 -8.19 7.61
CA LYS A 482 -18.79 -7.99 6.16
C LYS A 482 -19.44 -9.16 5.46
N SER A 483 -19.11 -10.39 5.83
CA SER A 483 -19.73 -11.57 5.25
C SER A 483 -21.22 -11.66 5.56
N VAL A 484 -21.63 -11.34 6.79
CA VAL A 484 -23.05 -11.30 7.18
C VAL A 484 -23.77 -10.20 6.39
N LYS A 485 -23.15 -9.03 6.21
CA LYS A 485 -23.69 -7.94 5.39
C LYS A 485 -23.87 -8.32 3.93
N ASP A 486 -22.85 -8.91 3.31
CA ASP A 486 -22.85 -9.25 1.88
C ASP A 486 -23.86 -10.37 1.55
N ASN A 487 -24.16 -11.27 2.50
CA ASN A 487 -25.04 -12.42 2.27
C ASN A 487 -26.45 -12.26 2.84
N CYS A 488 -26.62 -11.54 3.95
CA CYS A 488 -27.91 -11.45 4.63
C CYS A 488 -28.69 -10.18 4.30
N LYS A 489 -28.02 -9.07 3.94
CA LYS A 489 -28.69 -7.76 3.78
C LYS A 489 -29.82 -7.77 2.75
N ARG A 490 -29.70 -8.58 1.70
CA ARG A 490 -30.72 -8.71 0.64
C ARG A 490 -32.09 -9.24 1.11
N TYR A 491 -32.16 -9.83 2.30
CA TYR A 491 -33.41 -10.38 2.86
C TYR A 491 -34.21 -9.37 3.70
N PHE A 492 -33.73 -8.13 3.78
CA PHE A 492 -34.34 -7.05 4.54
C PHE A 492 -34.77 -5.94 3.58
N GLU A 493 -36.01 -5.50 3.71
CA GLU A 493 -36.62 -4.48 2.83
C GLU A 493 -36.25 -3.07 3.30
N THR A 494 -36.30 -2.85 4.60
CA THR A 494 -36.00 -1.55 5.22
C THR A 494 -34.58 -1.51 5.78
N LYS A 495 -34.03 -0.31 5.89
CA LYS A 495 -32.73 -0.11 6.51
C LYS A 495 -32.82 -0.34 8.02
N GLU A 496 -33.94 0.05 8.62
CA GLU A 496 -34.23 -0.03 10.05
C GLU A 496 -34.23 -1.50 10.51
N ASP A 497 -34.89 -2.40 9.78
CA ASP A 497 -34.92 -3.83 10.10
C ASP A 497 -33.53 -4.47 9.97
N TRP A 498 -32.78 -4.09 8.93
CA TRP A 498 -31.40 -4.54 8.74
C TRP A 498 -30.49 -4.07 9.90
N ASP A 499 -30.59 -2.80 10.28
CA ASP A 499 -29.78 -2.23 11.35
C ASP A 499 -30.15 -2.85 12.70
N ALA A 500 -31.42 -3.17 12.94
CA ALA A 500 -31.88 -3.91 14.12
C ALA A 500 -31.33 -5.35 14.13
N PHE A 501 -31.43 -6.08 13.03
CA PHE A 501 -30.86 -7.43 12.87
C PHE A 501 -29.36 -7.46 13.11
N LEU A 502 -28.62 -6.56 12.48
CA LEU A 502 -27.17 -6.49 12.62
C LEU A 502 -26.77 -6.12 14.05
N SER A 503 -27.55 -5.24 14.70
CA SER A 503 -27.32 -4.88 16.11
C SER A 503 -27.59 -6.05 17.05
N HIS A 504 -28.64 -6.84 16.82
CA HIS A 504 -28.93 -8.05 17.58
C HIS A 504 -27.84 -9.11 17.36
N TRP A 505 -27.40 -9.33 16.12
CA TRP A 505 -26.27 -10.22 15.80
C TRP A 505 -24.99 -9.82 16.54
N LYS A 506 -24.66 -8.52 16.59
CA LYS A 506 -23.50 -8.02 17.35
C LYS A 506 -23.62 -8.32 18.85
N LYS A 507 -24.83 -8.30 19.42
CA LYS A 507 -25.05 -8.73 20.82
C LYS A 507 -24.73 -10.22 20.99
N VAL A 508 -25.22 -11.08 20.11
CA VAL A 508 -24.91 -12.53 20.12
C VAL A 508 -23.41 -12.78 20.03
N VAL A 509 -22.69 -12.07 19.16
CA VAL A 509 -21.23 -12.22 19.01
C VAL A 509 -20.47 -11.76 20.27
N SER A 510 -21.01 -10.77 20.98
CA SER A 510 -20.39 -10.19 22.19
C SER A 510 -20.74 -10.91 23.50
N SER A 511 -21.58 -11.95 23.45
CA SER A 511 -21.98 -12.77 24.58
C SER A 511 -20.74 -13.27 25.37
N PRO A 512 -20.60 -12.92 26.65
CA PRO A 512 -19.39 -13.16 27.43
C PRO A 512 -19.25 -14.60 27.94
N THR A 513 -20.35 -15.35 28.04
CA THR A 513 -20.35 -16.75 28.51
C THR A 513 -21.07 -17.66 27.53
N GLU A 514 -20.76 -18.96 27.59
CA GLU A 514 -21.38 -19.95 26.69
C GLU A 514 -22.89 -20.05 26.93
N ALA A 515 -23.33 -19.91 28.19
CA ALA A 515 -24.75 -19.90 28.55
C ALA A 515 -25.48 -18.68 27.97
N GLU A 516 -24.90 -17.48 28.10
CA GLU A 516 -25.48 -16.26 27.53
C GLU A 516 -25.49 -16.30 26.01
N PHE A 517 -24.49 -16.92 25.37
CA PHE A 517 -24.51 -17.13 23.93
C PHE A 517 -25.66 -18.05 23.51
N LEU A 518 -25.86 -19.19 24.18
CA LEU A 518 -26.95 -20.12 23.85
C LEU A 518 -28.31 -19.45 23.96
N GLN A 519 -28.54 -18.69 25.05
CA GLN A 519 -29.76 -17.91 25.22
C GLN A 519 -29.91 -16.84 24.13
N SER A 520 -28.88 -16.03 23.90
CA SER A 520 -28.93 -14.95 22.91
C SER A 520 -29.13 -15.48 21.49
N TRP A 521 -28.55 -16.64 21.18
CA TRP A 521 -28.73 -17.30 19.89
C TRP A 521 -30.16 -17.82 19.70
N ASP A 522 -30.75 -18.44 20.73
CA ASP A 522 -32.13 -18.94 20.68
C ASP A 522 -33.14 -17.78 20.51
N GLU A 523 -32.94 -16.68 21.24
CA GLU A 523 -33.72 -15.45 21.09
C GLU A 523 -33.55 -14.83 19.69
N PHE A 524 -32.33 -14.83 19.15
CA PHE A 524 -32.03 -14.33 17.80
C PHE A 524 -32.69 -15.19 16.71
N GLU A 525 -32.57 -16.52 16.80
CA GLU A 525 -33.17 -17.47 15.86
C GLU A 525 -34.70 -17.37 15.89
N SER A 526 -35.31 -17.23 17.06
CA SER A 526 -36.75 -17.04 17.23
C SER A 526 -37.24 -15.71 16.63
N SER A 527 -36.55 -14.61 16.94
CA SER A 527 -36.92 -13.24 16.53
C SER A 527 -36.86 -13.03 15.02
N TYR A 528 -36.05 -13.80 14.31
CA TYR A 528 -35.85 -13.69 12.86
C TYR A 528 -36.18 -14.98 12.12
N SER A 529 -37.06 -15.82 12.68
CA SER A 529 -37.49 -17.09 12.11
C SER A 529 -38.08 -16.96 10.70
N GLU A 530 -38.77 -15.85 10.40
CA GLU A 530 -39.28 -15.51 9.07
C GLU A 530 -38.16 -15.22 8.04
N LYS A 531 -36.93 -14.91 8.50
CA LYS A 531 -35.74 -14.68 7.68
C LYS A 531 -34.89 -15.95 7.58
N GLY A 532 -35.54 -17.08 7.29
CA GLY A 532 -34.95 -18.41 7.28
C GLY A 532 -33.65 -18.53 6.46
N ASP A 533 -33.53 -17.85 5.32
CA ASP A 533 -32.29 -17.86 4.52
C ASP A 533 -31.12 -17.15 5.19
N ALA A 534 -31.37 -16.01 5.87
CA ALA A 534 -30.35 -15.26 6.58
C ALA A 534 -29.84 -16.04 7.81
N ILE A 535 -30.77 -16.63 8.56
CA ILE A 535 -30.45 -17.47 9.71
C ILE A 535 -29.78 -18.76 9.28
N GLY A 536 -30.27 -19.41 8.23
CA GLY A 536 -29.68 -20.61 7.65
C GLY A 536 -28.23 -20.39 7.23
N PHE A 537 -27.94 -19.26 6.58
CA PHE A 537 -26.56 -18.85 6.28
C PHE A 537 -25.73 -18.74 7.57
N ILE A 538 -26.14 -17.94 8.56
CA ILE A 538 -25.34 -17.77 9.79
C ILE A 538 -25.13 -19.10 10.52
N LYS A 539 -26.19 -19.92 10.63
CA LYS A 539 -26.20 -21.21 11.32
C LYS A 539 -25.28 -22.23 10.66
N HIS A 540 -25.26 -22.29 9.34
CA HIS A 540 -24.42 -23.23 8.60
C HIS A 540 -22.98 -22.73 8.42
N ASP A 541 -22.80 -21.45 8.10
CA ASP A 541 -21.50 -20.90 7.72
C ASP A 541 -20.68 -20.39 8.90
N TRP A 542 -21.31 -19.84 9.94
CA TRP A 542 -20.60 -19.15 11.03
C TRP A 542 -20.66 -19.88 12.36
N ILE A 543 -21.80 -20.44 12.75
CA ILE A 543 -21.93 -21.12 14.05
C ILE A 543 -20.96 -22.30 14.25
N PRO A 544 -20.58 -23.11 13.23
CA PRO A 544 -19.54 -24.12 13.39
C PRO A 544 -18.18 -23.55 13.80
N TRP A 545 -17.95 -22.26 13.52
CA TRP A 545 -16.72 -21.54 13.83
C TRP A 545 -16.86 -20.62 15.05
N LYS A 546 -17.94 -20.74 15.84
CA LYS A 546 -18.25 -19.85 16.98
C LYS A 546 -17.08 -19.63 17.94
N GLU A 547 -16.27 -20.67 18.16
CA GLU A 547 -15.12 -20.61 19.07
C GLU A 547 -14.03 -19.61 18.62
N LYS A 548 -14.01 -19.24 17.34
CA LYS A 548 -13.01 -18.35 16.74
C LYS A 548 -13.39 -16.87 16.81
N PHE A 549 -14.68 -16.54 16.97
CA PHE A 549 -15.14 -15.13 16.89
C PHE A 549 -16.12 -14.69 17.97
N ILE A 550 -16.77 -15.61 18.67
CA ILE A 550 -17.70 -15.25 19.73
C ILE A 550 -16.94 -15.07 21.04
N SER A 551 -17.24 -13.97 21.72
CA SER A 551 -16.55 -13.53 22.93
C SER A 551 -16.43 -14.60 24.02
N ALA A 552 -17.45 -15.43 24.19
CA ALA A 552 -17.45 -16.55 25.13
C ALA A 552 -16.27 -17.52 24.97
N TRP A 553 -15.68 -17.60 23.78
CA TRP A 553 -14.52 -18.44 23.49
C TRP A 553 -13.29 -17.64 23.06
N SER A 554 -13.45 -16.61 22.22
CA SER A 554 -12.31 -15.83 21.70
C SER A 554 -11.59 -15.04 22.77
N ASP A 555 -12.30 -14.59 23.82
CA ASP A 555 -11.74 -13.72 24.86
C ASP A 555 -10.99 -14.49 25.95
N LYS A 556 -10.66 -15.76 25.67
CA LYS A 556 -9.80 -16.63 26.47
C LYS A 556 -8.32 -16.54 26.06
N CYS A 557 -7.97 -15.66 25.12
CA CYS A 557 -6.60 -15.46 24.63
C CYS A 557 -6.19 -13.99 24.50
N PHE A 558 -4.88 -13.72 24.50
CA PHE A 558 -4.33 -12.38 24.32
C PHE A 558 -4.39 -11.93 22.86
N HIS A 559 -5.57 -11.52 22.40
CA HIS A 559 -5.76 -10.91 21.08
C HIS A 559 -5.71 -9.37 21.11
N PHE A 560 -5.48 -8.74 22.28
CA PHE A 560 -5.23 -7.30 22.42
C PHE A 560 -6.25 -6.39 21.73
N SER A 561 -7.54 -6.77 21.76
CA SER A 561 -8.65 -6.11 21.03
C SER A 561 -8.48 -6.02 19.51
N ASN A 562 -7.53 -6.74 18.90
CA ASN A 562 -7.32 -6.71 17.45
C ASN A 562 -8.26 -7.61 16.66
N GLN A 563 -9.07 -8.42 17.35
CA GLN A 563 -10.20 -9.11 16.75
C GLN A 563 -11.26 -8.14 16.22
N SER A 564 -11.47 -7.01 16.90
CA SER A 564 -12.42 -5.95 16.51
C SER A 564 -11.76 -4.75 15.83
N SER A 565 -10.43 -4.76 15.70
CA SER A 565 -9.65 -3.68 15.09
C SER A 565 -9.52 -3.89 13.58
N SER A 566 -9.83 -2.86 12.79
CA SER A 566 -9.56 -2.89 11.35
C SER A 566 -8.08 -2.60 11.01
N SER A 567 -7.24 -2.19 11.97
CA SER A 567 -5.91 -1.64 11.64
C SER A 567 -5.03 -2.60 10.86
N GLY A 568 -5.03 -3.90 11.20
CA GLY A 568 -4.25 -4.90 10.48
C GLY A 568 -4.82 -5.18 9.10
N GLU A 569 -6.14 -5.31 8.99
CA GLU A 569 -6.85 -5.54 7.74
C GLU A 569 -6.69 -4.37 6.76
N ASP A 570 -6.81 -3.13 7.24
CA ASP A 570 -6.60 -1.90 6.47
C ASP A 570 -5.17 -1.81 5.93
N ALA A 571 -4.18 -2.24 6.73
CA ALA A 571 -2.80 -2.35 6.26
C ALA A 571 -2.70 -3.41 5.17
N LEU A 572 -3.25 -4.61 5.37
CA LEU A 572 -3.23 -5.66 4.37
C LEU A 572 -3.97 -5.26 3.07
N GLU A 573 -5.03 -4.46 3.14
CA GLU A 573 -5.68 -3.89 1.95
C GLU A 573 -4.76 -2.94 1.18
N LYS A 574 -4.03 -2.07 1.89
CA LYS A 574 -3.02 -1.19 1.28
C LYS A 574 -1.86 -2.00 0.68
N LEU A 575 -1.39 -3.04 1.37
CA LEU A 575 -0.36 -3.95 0.88
C LEU A 575 -0.78 -4.60 -0.45
N LYS A 576 -2.03 -5.08 -0.51
CA LYS A 576 -2.59 -5.63 -1.74
C LYS A 576 -2.56 -4.60 -2.85
N LYS A 577 -2.98 -3.35 -2.60
CA LYS A 577 -2.93 -2.27 -3.63
C LYS A 577 -1.49 -1.96 -4.08
N LEU A 578 -0.51 -1.99 -3.18
CA LEU A 578 0.90 -1.78 -3.50
C LEU A 578 1.46 -2.90 -4.39
N LEU A 579 1.11 -4.15 -4.11
CA LEU A 579 1.58 -5.32 -4.85
C LEU A 579 0.75 -5.62 -6.11
N HIS A 580 -0.51 -5.19 -6.13
CA HIS A 580 -1.47 -5.43 -7.20
C HIS A 580 -1.41 -4.30 -8.24
N VAL A 581 -0.37 -4.33 -9.08
CA VAL A 581 -0.34 -3.51 -10.29
C VAL A 581 -0.36 -4.43 -11.51
N SER A 582 -1.50 -4.51 -12.18
CA SER A 582 -1.71 -5.25 -13.44
C SER A 582 -0.93 -4.66 -14.64
N ALA A 583 0.00 -3.74 -14.39
CA ALA A 583 0.37 -2.68 -15.31
C ALA A 583 1.74 -1.99 -15.09
N GLY A 584 2.38 -2.11 -13.93
CA GLY A 584 3.50 -1.25 -13.53
C GLY A 584 4.89 -1.86 -13.76
N ASP A 585 5.92 -1.04 -13.61
CA ASP A 585 7.30 -1.51 -13.50
C ASP A 585 7.46 -2.25 -12.16
N LEU A 586 7.90 -3.51 -12.17
CA LEU A 586 8.09 -4.30 -10.94
C LEU A 586 9.10 -3.65 -10.00
N ARG A 587 10.02 -2.86 -10.54
CA ARG A 587 10.93 -2.03 -9.75
C ARG A 587 10.19 -0.96 -8.95
N GLU A 588 9.15 -0.37 -9.53
CA GLU A 588 8.30 0.62 -8.86
C GLU A 588 7.46 -0.04 -7.77
N VAL A 589 6.88 -1.23 -8.01
CA VAL A 589 6.19 -2.03 -6.98
C VAL A 589 7.10 -2.25 -5.78
N LYS A 590 8.33 -2.74 -6.03
CA LYS A 590 9.33 -2.95 -4.99
C LYS A 590 9.70 -1.66 -4.28
N ASN A 591 9.95 -0.57 -5.01
CA ASN A 591 10.33 0.72 -4.42
C ASN A 591 9.21 1.28 -3.54
N ASN A 592 7.96 1.27 -4.01
CA ASN A 592 6.81 1.75 -3.27
C ASN A 592 6.60 0.95 -1.97
N PHE A 593 6.75 -0.37 -2.03
CA PHE A 593 6.70 -1.22 -0.83
C PHE A 593 7.86 -0.91 0.13
N SER A 594 9.11 -0.81 -0.35
CA SER A 594 10.26 -0.44 0.48
C SER A 594 10.07 0.92 1.15
N THR A 595 9.63 1.94 0.41
CA THR A 595 9.36 3.28 0.97
C THR A 595 8.25 3.23 2.02
N ALA A 596 7.20 2.45 1.81
CA ALA A 596 6.14 2.28 2.80
C ALA A 596 6.67 1.65 4.09
N VAL A 597 7.45 0.56 4.00
CA VAL A 597 8.06 -0.10 5.16
C VAL A 597 9.07 0.81 5.88
N GLU A 598 9.91 1.53 5.14
CA GLU A 598 10.89 2.47 5.70
C GLU A 598 10.21 3.59 6.48
N LYS A 599 9.10 4.12 5.94
CA LYS A 599 8.27 5.10 6.65
C LYS A 599 7.67 4.50 7.93
N GLU A 600 7.05 3.33 7.85
CA GLU A 600 6.49 2.66 9.03
C GLU A 600 7.54 2.40 10.12
N TYR A 601 8.73 1.95 9.72
CA TYR A 601 9.85 1.75 10.64
C TYR A 601 10.28 3.06 11.31
N LYS A 602 10.45 4.13 10.53
CA LYS A 602 10.82 5.45 11.04
C LYS A 602 9.76 6.01 11.98
N ASP A 603 8.49 5.94 11.60
CA ASP A 603 7.36 6.39 12.40
C ASP A 603 7.26 5.61 13.72
N THR A 604 7.41 4.28 13.66
CA THR A 604 7.39 3.40 14.85
C THR A 604 8.57 3.67 15.78
N THR A 605 9.77 3.82 15.24
CA THR A 605 10.98 4.11 16.04
C THR A 605 10.88 5.49 16.70
N THR A 606 10.47 6.50 15.94
CA THR A 606 10.26 7.87 16.45
C THR A 606 9.20 7.88 17.55
N ARG A 607 8.11 7.13 17.36
CA ARG A 607 7.03 7.03 18.34
C ARG A 607 7.48 6.31 19.61
N LEU A 608 8.23 5.21 19.48
CA LEU A 608 8.80 4.48 20.62
C LEU A 608 9.65 5.39 21.50
N GLU A 609 10.60 6.11 20.92
CA GLU A 609 11.46 7.02 21.67
C GLU A 609 10.68 8.22 22.22
N SER A 610 9.69 8.72 21.47
CA SER A 610 8.84 9.80 21.95
C SER A 610 7.97 9.40 23.15
N GLU A 611 7.39 8.19 23.18
CA GLU A 611 6.54 7.71 24.29
C GLU A 611 7.36 7.33 25.52
N LYS A 612 8.65 7.00 25.38
CA LYS A 612 9.59 6.83 26.51
C LYS A 612 9.90 8.13 27.26
N ILE A 613 9.63 9.29 26.67
CA ILE A 613 9.92 10.60 27.30
C ILE A 613 8.70 11.51 27.42
N ARG A 614 7.54 11.10 26.88
CA ARG A 614 6.27 11.85 26.95
C ARG A 614 5.26 11.09 27.77
N VAL A 615 4.52 11.81 28.60
CA VAL A 615 3.40 11.26 29.37
C VAL A 615 2.08 11.95 29.01
N LEU A 616 0.99 11.18 29.11
CA LEU A 616 -0.36 11.73 29.09
C LEU A 616 -0.60 12.51 30.37
N TYR A 617 -0.99 13.78 30.23
CA TYR A 617 -1.11 14.71 31.35
C TYR A 617 -2.10 14.25 32.43
N TYR A 618 -3.21 13.61 32.03
CA TYR A 618 -4.18 13.11 32.99
C TYR A 618 -3.70 11.85 33.71
N CYS A 619 -2.91 10.98 33.06
CA CYS A 619 -2.30 9.82 33.71
C CYS A 619 -1.21 10.25 34.71
N CYS A 620 -0.42 11.29 34.41
CA CYS A 620 0.66 11.73 35.30
C CYS A 620 0.17 12.42 36.60
N LYS A 621 -1.13 12.69 36.72
CA LYS A 621 -1.75 13.23 37.94
C LYS A 621 -2.28 12.15 38.89
N VAL A 622 -2.31 10.91 38.44
CA VAL A 622 -2.86 9.80 39.22
C VAL A 622 -1.68 9.00 39.76
N SER A 623 -1.50 8.99 41.09
CA SER A 623 -0.42 8.26 41.78
C SER A 623 -0.38 6.78 41.39
N LEU A 624 -1.55 6.19 41.13
CA LEU A 624 -1.71 4.81 40.68
C LEU A 624 -0.83 4.45 39.47
N PHE A 625 -0.55 5.41 38.56
CA PHE A 625 0.21 5.15 37.34
C PHE A 625 1.71 5.42 37.44
N GLU A 626 2.21 5.96 38.56
CA GLU A 626 3.58 6.46 38.70
C GLU A 626 4.65 5.47 38.21
N ASN A 627 4.52 4.19 38.58
CA ASN A 627 5.46 3.13 38.24
C ASN A 627 5.48 2.70 36.77
N ILE A 628 4.44 3.06 35.99
CA ILE A 628 4.26 2.61 34.61
C ILE A 628 4.39 3.73 33.57
N LEU A 629 4.44 5.00 34.02
CA LEU A 629 4.65 6.15 33.15
C LEU A 629 5.98 6.01 32.37
N CYS A 630 5.98 6.41 31.09
CA CYS A 630 7.12 6.28 30.16
C CYS A 630 7.63 4.86 29.90
N ARG A 631 7.08 3.83 30.56
CA ARG A 631 7.47 2.42 30.41
C ARG A 631 6.43 1.59 29.66
N VAL A 632 5.19 2.07 29.63
CA VAL A 632 4.06 1.47 28.94
C VAL A 632 3.58 2.40 27.83
N SER A 633 3.14 1.83 26.71
CA SER A 633 2.67 2.61 25.56
C SER A 633 1.47 3.51 25.91
N GLU A 634 1.35 4.62 25.18
CA GLU A 634 0.24 5.58 25.32
C GLU A 634 -1.11 4.88 25.14
N HIS A 635 -1.22 3.94 24.20
CA HIS A 635 -2.43 3.18 23.98
C HIS A 635 -2.86 2.39 25.22
N ALA A 636 -1.93 1.65 25.84
CA ALA A 636 -2.23 0.90 27.05
C ALA A 636 -2.53 1.81 28.24
N LEU A 637 -1.85 2.95 28.37
CA LEU A 637 -2.18 3.96 29.38
C LEU A 637 -3.60 4.51 29.21
N VAL A 638 -4.06 4.73 27.98
CA VAL A 638 -5.45 5.14 27.70
C VAL A 638 -6.44 4.06 28.16
N GLU A 639 -6.18 2.79 27.84
CA GLU A 639 -7.07 1.68 28.23
C GLU A 639 -7.09 1.45 29.74
N LEU A 640 -5.94 1.57 30.41
CA LEU A 640 -5.86 1.54 31.89
C LEU A 640 -6.60 2.71 32.52
N TYR A 641 -6.49 3.90 31.95
CA TYR A 641 -7.21 5.07 32.45
C TYR A 641 -8.73 4.88 32.36
N LYS A 642 -9.24 4.27 31.28
CA LYS A 642 -10.68 3.92 31.20
C LYS A 642 -11.10 2.97 32.33
N GLN A 643 -10.27 2.02 32.71
CA GLN A 643 -10.56 1.14 33.85
C GLN A 643 -10.56 1.91 35.18
N TYR A 644 -9.59 2.81 35.35
CA TYR A 644 -9.54 3.71 36.52
C TYR A 644 -10.77 4.63 36.59
N GLU A 645 -11.25 5.15 35.48
CA GLU A 645 -12.47 5.97 35.45
C GLU A 645 -13.71 5.20 35.92
N LYS A 646 -13.83 3.90 35.60
CA LYS A 646 -14.91 3.06 36.14
C LYS A 646 -14.85 2.98 37.66
N VAL A 647 -13.65 2.80 38.24
CA VAL A 647 -13.45 2.81 39.70
C VAL A 647 -13.88 4.15 40.29
N LYS A 648 -13.43 5.26 39.69
CA LYS A 648 -13.76 6.62 40.17
C LYS A 648 -15.26 6.91 40.14
N LYS A 649 -15.98 6.38 39.14
CA LYS A 649 -17.43 6.56 38.98
C LYS A 649 -18.27 5.56 39.80
N GLY A 650 -17.63 4.56 40.42
CA GLY A 650 -18.35 3.46 41.07
C GLY A 650 -19.07 2.52 40.08
N GLU A 651 -18.68 2.54 38.80
CA GLU A 651 -19.22 1.71 37.71
C GLU A 651 -18.46 0.39 37.57
N VAL A 652 -18.00 -0.17 38.70
CA VAL A 652 -17.28 -1.44 38.72
C VAL A 652 -18.27 -2.54 39.05
N ASP A 653 -18.41 -3.51 38.15
CA ASP A 653 -19.29 -4.66 38.37
C ASP A 653 -18.89 -5.40 39.67
N PRO A 654 -19.85 -5.97 40.43
CA PRO A 654 -19.54 -6.66 41.68
C PRO A 654 -18.59 -7.86 41.52
N VAL A 655 -18.64 -8.51 40.36
CA VAL A 655 -17.86 -9.71 40.06
C VAL A 655 -16.90 -9.44 38.90
N CYS A 656 -15.63 -9.75 39.09
CA CYS A 656 -14.65 -9.66 38.02
C CYS A 656 -14.76 -10.86 37.08
N THR A 657 -15.06 -10.62 35.81
CA THR A 657 -15.06 -11.66 34.78
C THR A 657 -13.66 -12.09 34.34
N GLY A 658 -12.62 -11.34 34.73
CA GLY A 658 -11.24 -11.55 34.27
C GLY A 658 -10.99 -11.23 32.78
N ARG A 659 -12.06 -11.00 32.00
CA ARG A 659 -12.06 -10.84 30.55
C ARG A 659 -11.08 -9.76 30.05
N PHE A 660 -11.10 -8.58 30.68
CA PHE A 660 -10.20 -7.49 30.28
C PHE A 660 -8.72 -7.88 30.43
N ARG A 661 -8.38 -8.59 31.51
CA ARG A 661 -7.01 -9.07 31.72
C ARG A 661 -6.65 -10.19 30.75
N ALA A 662 -7.57 -11.12 30.48
CA ALA A 662 -7.37 -12.23 29.56
C ALA A 662 -7.17 -11.78 28.09
N THR A 663 -7.82 -10.70 27.66
CA THR A 663 -7.74 -10.21 26.27
C THR A 663 -6.66 -9.17 26.07
N MET A 664 -6.57 -8.19 26.97
CA MET A 664 -5.63 -7.07 26.84
C MET A 664 -4.30 -7.33 27.54
N GLY A 665 -4.22 -8.26 28.49
CA GLY A 665 -3.03 -8.41 29.32
C GLY A 665 -2.75 -7.18 30.18
N LEU A 666 -3.82 -6.46 30.58
CA LEU A 666 -3.77 -5.25 31.39
C LEU A 666 -4.59 -5.44 32.68
N PRO A 667 -4.19 -4.81 33.81
CA PRO A 667 -5.03 -4.74 35.01
C PRO A 667 -6.43 -4.19 34.72
N CYS A 668 -7.45 -4.87 35.25
CA CYS A 668 -8.84 -4.42 35.17
C CYS A 668 -9.19 -3.46 36.33
N ALA A 669 -10.35 -2.82 36.24
CA ALA A 669 -10.86 -1.93 37.30
C ALA A 669 -10.86 -2.58 38.69
N HIS A 670 -11.24 -3.86 38.80
CA HIS A 670 -11.23 -4.61 40.06
C HIS A 670 -9.86 -4.67 40.74
N SER A 671 -8.79 -4.75 39.95
CA SER A 671 -7.42 -4.74 40.48
C SER A 671 -6.99 -3.35 40.98
N MET A 672 -7.71 -2.29 40.61
CA MET A 672 -7.38 -0.90 40.94
C MET A 672 -8.13 -0.37 42.17
N VAL A 673 -9.23 -1.00 42.60
CA VAL A 673 -10.09 -0.51 43.70
C VAL A 673 -9.32 -0.31 45.01
N ASN A 674 -8.40 -1.21 45.33
CA ASN A 674 -7.62 -1.19 46.58
C ASN A 674 -6.11 -1.11 46.34
N SER A 675 -5.69 -0.69 45.15
CA SER A 675 -4.26 -0.61 44.80
C SER A 675 -3.75 0.81 44.95
N GLU A 676 -2.62 0.98 45.64
CA GLU A 676 -1.95 2.28 45.75
C GLU A 676 -1.17 2.62 44.46
N ALA A 677 -0.59 1.61 43.80
CA ALA A 677 0.16 1.75 42.55
C ALA A 677 0.02 0.50 41.67
N LEU A 678 0.01 0.69 40.34
CA LEU A 678 0.09 -0.42 39.40
C LEU A 678 1.53 -0.97 39.33
N ILE A 679 1.63 -2.29 39.38
CA ILE A 679 2.90 -2.99 39.23
C ILE A 679 3.19 -3.15 37.74
N LEU A 680 4.38 -2.77 37.31
CA LEU A 680 4.76 -2.79 35.90
C LEU A 680 4.71 -4.20 35.28
N ASP A 681 4.99 -5.25 36.06
CA ASP A 681 4.93 -6.65 35.61
C ASP A 681 3.50 -7.20 35.48
N SER A 682 2.50 -6.46 35.96
CA SER A 682 1.10 -6.78 35.68
C SER A 682 0.68 -6.39 34.25
N VAL A 683 1.51 -5.62 33.54
CA VAL A 683 1.30 -5.18 32.16
C VAL A 683 2.01 -6.14 31.20
N HIS A 684 1.25 -6.73 30.28
CA HIS A 684 1.77 -7.66 29.29
C HIS A 684 2.85 -7.02 28.39
N GLN A 685 3.83 -7.83 27.99
CA GLN A 685 4.99 -7.44 27.20
C GLN A 685 4.61 -6.69 25.89
N GLN A 686 3.44 -6.98 25.33
CA GLN A 686 2.90 -6.28 24.16
C GLN A 686 2.87 -4.75 24.36
N TRP A 687 2.64 -4.27 25.57
CA TRP A 687 2.51 -2.85 25.87
C TRP A 687 3.75 -2.22 26.50
N ARG A 688 4.73 -3.04 26.90
CA ARG A 688 5.98 -2.64 27.56
C ARG A 688 6.97 -2.01 26.58
N ILE A 689 7.07 -0.68 26.54
CA ILE A 689 7.99 0.04 25.64
C ILE A 689 9.39 0.18 26.23
N ASP A 690 9.53 0.07 27.55
CA ASP A 690 10.79 0.11 28.30
C ASP A 690 11.76 -1.01 27.89
N THR A 691 11.22 -2.19 27.59
CA THR A 691 12.00 -3.38 27.22
C THR A 691 12.31 -3.46 25.72
N ARG A 692 11.84 -2.49 24.92
CA ARG A 692 12.01 -2.52 23.46
C ARG A 692 13.16 -1.65 22.98
N LEU A 693 13.99 -2.26 22.13
CA LEU A 693 15.11 -1.62 21.46
C LEU A 693 14.99 -1.86 19.96
N LEU A 694 14.74 -0.79 19.20
CA LEU A 694 14.85 -0.79 17.75
C LEU A 694 16.19 -0.17 17.36
N PRO A 695 16.99 -0.81 16.49
CA PRO A 695 18.26 -0.26 16.04
C PRO A 695 18.11 1.14 15.44
N ARG A 696 18.92 2.10 15.91
CA ARG A 696 18.91 3.50 15.41
C ARG A 696 19.37 3.63 13.95
N ARG A 697 20.25 2.73 13.47
CA ARG A 697 20.72 2.70 12.08
C ARG A 697 19.95 1.64 11.30
N ASN A 698 19.52 1.99 10.08
CA ASN A 698 18.98 1.02 9.13
C ASN A 698 20.03 -0.08 8.94
N PRO A 699 19.74 -1.36 9.28
CA PRO A 699 20.70 -2.45 9.14
C PRO A 699 21.23 -2.62 7.70
N LEU A 700 20.58 -2.02 6.70
CA LEU A 700 21.04 -2.00 5.32
C LEU A 700 22.25 -1.08 5.05
N ILE A 701 22.57 -0.13 5.94
CA ILE A 701 23.63 0.88 5.72
C ILE A 701 25.04 0.39 6.14
N GLY A 702 25.17 -0.83 6.68
CA GLY A 702 26.48 -1.36 7.14
C GLY A 702 26.79 -2.80 6.77
N PHE A 703 25.87 -3.54 6.14
CA PHE A 703 26.10 -4.95 5.82
C PHE A 703 26.85 -5.12 4.48
N LYS A 704 28.18 -5.13 4.53
CA LYS A 704 28.93 -6.03 3.63
C LYS A 704 28.65 -7.45 4.11
N ARG A 705 27.67 -8.13 3.50
CA ARG A 705 27.30 -9.51 3.86
C ARG A 705 28.55 -10.39 3.88
N ARG A 706 28.83 -11.03 5.01
CA ARG A 706 29.73 -12.18 5.05
C ARG A 706 29.02 -13.34 4.37
N LYS A 707 29.77 -14.16 3.62
CA LYS A 707 29.26 -15.32 2.86
C LYS A 707 28.54 -16.34 3.77
N GLU A 708 28.80 -16.27 5.07
CA GLU A 708 28.30 -17.16 6.13
C GLU A 708 26.90 -16.77 6.66
N ASP A 709 26.44 -15.52 6.47
CA ASP A 709 25.10 -15.05 6.90
C ASP A 709 24.00 -15.29 5.85
N LEU A 710 24.36 -15.96 4.73
CA LEU A 710 23.37 -16.53 3.84
C LEU A 710 22.73 -17.70 4.57
N CYS A 711 21.45 -17.57 4.95
CA CYS A 711 20.59 -18.73 5.13
C CYS A 711 20.83 -19.62 3.90
N PRO A 712 21.25 -20.89 4.06
CA PRO A 712 21.66 -21.70 2.93
C PRO A 712 20.54 -21.67 1.90
N TYR A 713 20.93 -21.44 0.65
CA TYR A 713 20.06 -21.55 -0.50
C TYR A 713 19.65 -23.03 -0.59
N VAL A 714 18.66 -23.44 0.21
CA VAL A 714 18.14 -24.80 0.20
C VAL A 714 17.13 -24.88 -0.93
N ASP A 715 17.65 -25.18 -2.12
CA ASP A 715 16.85 -25.81 -3.15
C ASP A 715 16.44 -27.19 -2.62
N LEU A 716 15.22 -27.32 -2.11
CA LEU A 716 14.68 -28.59 -1.60
C LEU A 716 14.45 -29.64 -2.71
N ASN A 717 14.84 -29.35 -3.95
CA ASN A 717 14.73 -30.24 -5.11
C ASN A 717 16.10 -30.73 -5.64
N GLY A 718 17.08 -30.99 -4.76
CA GLY A 718 18.30 -31.73 -5.12
C GLY A 718 18.01 -33.23 -5.39
N PRO A 719 18.72 -33.88 -6.33
CA PRO A 719 18.33 -35.18 -6.89
C PRO A 719 18.36 -36.27 -5.82
N LYS A 720 17.34 -37.14 -5.84
CA LYS A 720 17.32 -38.38 -5.07
C LYS A 720 18.59 -39.16 -5.38
N THR A 721 19.49 -39.29 -4.40
CA THR A 721 20.60 -40.22 -4.47
C THR A 721 20.05 -41.62 -4.67
N GLU A 722 20.45 -42.24 -5.78
CA GLU A 722 20.25 -43.64 -6.07
C GLU A 722 20.82 -44.46 -4.90
N LEU A 723 19.95 -45.27 -4.29
CA LEU A 723 20.37 -46.43 -3.53
C LEU A 723 21.05 -47.38 -4.52
N SER A 724 22.38 -47.43 -4.48
CA SER A 724 23.13 -48.56 -5.03
C SER A 724 22.97 -49.72 -4.06
N ASP A 725 22.17 -50.71 -4.46
CA ASP A 725 22.41 -52.09 -4.07
C ASP A 725 23.84 -52.47 -4.49
N ASP A 726 24.66 -52.92 -3.53
CA ASP A 726 25.62 -53.99 -3.74
C ASP A 726 26.23 -54.44 -2.40
N THR A 727 25.89 -55.69 -2.04
CA THR A 727 26.53 -56.66 -1.10
C THR A 727 26.69 -56.33 0.38
#